data_AF-A0A246EBJ5-F1
#
_entry.id   AF-A0A246EBJ5-F1
#
_cell.length_a   1.000
_cell.length_b   1.000
_cell.length_c   1.000
_cell.angle_alpha   90.00
_cell.angle_beta   90.00
_cell.angle_gamma   90.00
#
_symmetry.space_group_name_H-M   'P 1'
#
loop_
_entity.id
_entity.type
_entity.pdbx_description
1 polymer ?
#
loop_
_entity_poly.entity_id
_entity_poly.type
_entity_poly.pdbx_seq_one_letter_code
_entity_poly.pdbx_strand_id
1 'polypeptide(L)'
;MVRTTLRTVAAVSLAALFTSSAATASFAATGEGVNIPVPIESESGRYIVLLDEAPVATYEGGEAGLAPTKPDEGERLDAQSRAVTDYSGFLEQRQEEVASEVGATPDATYQTTLNGFAAQLTADQAGKLAAKKGVLGVFPDEIRHVDAVPSTEFLGLEGTGGVWEKVGGIDAAGEGVVVGVVDTGIAPENPAFAGDALGTSPGDQPYRDGDEVVFTKADGGEFRSTIVDQDAGTKDAWDPSLLNTKLIAAHYFGDGAAANGFSFADDHLSPRDGDGHGSHTASTAAGNNGVEATVEGIDFGSISGVAPAAKVASYKACYVGPDPLVTTDDICALSDLLAAIDQAVADGVDVINYSIGGGSATTVLAPEDISFFNAAAAGVFVATSAGNSGPDPVTADHASPWYATVAASTIPTWEGTVRLGEEGDTSAAQFPGASVSVGFGDTISGPSVFAGDAGLAGATTPELCLLGSLDPAKVTGKIVVCDRGSNARVEKSQAVEEAGGIGMILTNVTPASLDNDFHSVPTVHVADTARPAVLEYVQGGTDRVVTLIGENVTGTETPVPQVAGFSSRGPMLADGSDVIKPDITAPGVAILAATENGIGEDPTFGILSGTSMSSPHVAGLAALYFGEHPQATPAEVKSAMMTTAYDTVDAAGDAVTDPFTQGAGQTDPTKYFEPGLLYLNGPADWAAYLQGLGLRDFGVDPIDPSDLNLPSIGVGALGAPQTVTRTITATEAGTYEAQASVPGIDVQVSPSSVTLGAGESATVEITLSRVDAAMGEWATGFLTWTGGANDVRSPIAVFPVPVDAPESVSGAGTTGSVDVTVAPSLTGEIDLGLSGLVPQELRVNPDFPEVPGHSGDQDSFYDEGEAGFNTYEIVDVPEGTEFARFAVETEATETTDLDMTVYRVVSPDDLRYYEQWSSATASANEAVSLTAPTAGTYLVKVNRYSFSEPFTYDLTTAVVAAGATGGEFTATPDPLPTVQGEKATYTLSWAGLEPETSYLGVVRYGDSSIRTIVEVESGQGAPVAVVAPEVSGSAKVGGTLKATAGEWDPAEVSVAYQWLRGGEPIEGATSASYKVTRADVGTALSVRVTATAEGNPQTGTAVSNEVFVKFASATTVSLNRYVGTASQPYVVSVKVTPTGGAPATGTVDIWVNSTRYSADVVDGTARVELPRQSRGLKVVVATYNGSDTVEGSLGLSGFLVLW
;
A
#
# COMPACT_ATOMS: atom_id res chain seq x y z
N MET A 1 37.15 31.46 -58.21
CA MET A 1 38.51 31.87 -58.68
C MET A 1 39.44 31.97 -57.47
N VAL A 2 40.75 32.09 -57.68
CA VAL A 2 41.82 32.01 -56.66
C VAL A 2 41.66 32.97 -55.46
N ARG A 3 41.70 32.39 -54.23
CA ARG A 3 42.24 32.84 -52.92
C ARG A 3 42.14 34.31 -52.43
N THR A 4 42.29 34.44 -51.09
CA THR A 4 42.92 35.56 -50.32
C THR A 4 42.16 36.92 -50.27
N THR A 5 42.00 37.66 -49.14
CA THR A 5 42.21 37.48 -47.67
C THR A 5 41.68 38.77 -46.93
N LEU A 6 41.87 39.15 -45.64
CA LEU A 6 42.69 38.80 -44.44
C LEU A 6 42.01 39.42 -43.17
N ARG A 7 42.09 38.75 -41.99
CA ARG A 7 42.07 39.35 -40.61
C ARG A 7 40.75 40.01 -40.09
N THR A 8 40.48 40.11 -38.77
CA THR A 8 41.29 39.90 -37.54
C THR A 8 40.45 39.59 -36.27
N VAL A 9 41.14 39.07 -35.22
CA VAL A 9 40.90 39.25 -33.76
C VAL A 9 39.88 38.32 -33.03
N ALA A 10 40.21 38.11 -31.75
CA ALA A 10 39.48 37.44 -30.66
C ALA A 10 39.47 35.90 -30.67
N ALA A 11 40.00 35.32 -29.59
CA ALA A 11 39.79 33.93 -29.21
C ALA A 11 38.98 33.92 -27.91
N VAL A 12 37.93 33.12 -27.88
CA VAL A 12 37.31 32.58 -26.66
C VAL A 12 37.23 31.08 -26.88
N SER A 13 37.57 30.29 -25.87
CA SER A 13 37.67 28.84 -25.99
C SER A 13 36.29 28.21 -26.18
N LEU A 14 36.08 27.54 -27.32
CA LEU A 14 35.01 26.55 -27.47
C LEU A 14 35.67 25.20 -27.76
N ALA A 15 35.59 24.30 -26.78
CA ALA A 15 36.05 22.91 -26.88
C ALA A 15 34.89 21.98 -26.51
N ALA A 16 33.79 22.10 -27.26
CA ALA A 16 32.65 21.19 -27.17
C ALA A 16 32.96 19.92 -27.98
N LEU A 17 33.83 19.08 -27.44
CA LEU A 17 33.87 17.66 -27.79
C LEU A 17 32.89 16.96 -26.86
N PHE A 18 31.63 16.83 -27.30
CA PHE A 18 30.72 15.87 -26.70
C PHE A 18 31.18 14.46 -27.07
N THR A 19 32.09 13.93 -26.27
CA THR A 19 32.16 12.48 -26.08
C THR A 19 30.96 12.09 -25.25
N SER A 20 29.95 11.50 -25.89
CA SER A 20 28.83 10.86 -25.21
C SER A 20 29.37 9.66 -24.42
N SER A 21 29.72 9.89 -23.15
CA SER A 21 29.74 8.83 -22.16
C SER A 21 28.29 8.39 -21.96
N ALA A 22 27.90 7.26 -22.56
CA ALA A 22 26.71 6.57 -22.12
C ALA A 22 26.92 6.19 -20.65
N ALA A 23 26.04 6.68 -19.79
CA ALA A 23 25.88 6.14 -18.45
C ALA A 23 24.82 5.05 -18.59
N THR A 24 25.25 3.81 -18.83
CA THR A 24 24.36 2.66 -18.64
C THR A 24 24.16 2.50 -17.15
N ALA A 25 22.89 2.57 -16.72
CA ALA A 25 22.51 2.42 -15.33
C ALA A 25 22.46 0.92 -15.00
N SER A 26 23.58 0.40 -14.48
CA SER A 26 23.64 -0.97 -13.98
C SER A 26 23.11 -1.06 -12.54
N PHE A 27 22.42 -2.16 -12.22
CA PHE A 27 22.13 -2.52 -10.83
C PHE A 27 23.45 -2.78 -10.10
N ALA A 28 23.94 -1.80 -9.33
CA ALA A 28 25.14 -1.93 -8.51
C ALA A 28 24.98 -1.14 -7.19
N ALA A 29 24.91 -1.84 -6.06
CA ALA A 29 24.51 -1.26 -4.78
C ALA A 29 25.57 -0.31 -4.16
N THR A 30 25.36 1.01 -4.30
CA THR A 30 25.98 2.04 -3.43
C THR A 30 24.93 3.08 -2.99
N GLY A 31 23.93 2.66 -2.24
CA GLY A 31 22.82 3.51 -1.80
C GLY A 31 23.01 4.18 -0.43
N GLU A 32 21.99 4.92 -0.01
CA GLU A 32 21.80 5.38 1.38
C GLU A 32 20.28 5.54 1.66
N GLY A 33 19.71 4.70 2.53
CA GLY A 33 18.47 5.01 3.27
C GLY A 33 17.12 5.11 2.53
N VAL A 34 16.72 4.11 1.72
CA VAL A 34 15.30 3.83 1.44
C VAL A 34 15.07 2.32 1.54
N ASN A 35 14.21 1.90 2.47
CA ASN A 35 13.69 0.53 2.54
C ASN A 35 12.23 0.54 2.08
N ILE A 36 11.87 -0.38 1.18
CA ILE A 36 10.48 -0.67 0.84
C ILE A 36 9.80 -1.27 2.08
N PRO A 37 8.60 -0.84 2.48
CA PRO A 37 7.85 -1.53 3.53
C PRO A 37 7.47 -2.93 3.07
N VAL A 38 7.92 -3.95 3.81
CA VAL A 38 7.56 -5.36 3.56
C VAL A 38 6.31 -5.70 4.38
N PRO A 39 5.29 -6.38 3.81
CA PRO A 39 4.20 -6.94 4.59
C PRO A 39 4.73 -8.07 5.48
N ILE A 40 4.82 -7.84 6.79
CA ILE A 40 5.35 -8.81 7.75
C ILE A 40 4.22 -9.29 8.66
N GLU A 41 3.42 -10.22 8.12
CA GLU A 41 3.07 -11.42 8.88
C GLU A 41 4.07 -12.50 8.47
N SER A 42 5.21 -12.57 9.18
CA SER A 42 6.14 -13.68 8.98
C SER A 42 5.75 -14.88 9.85
N GLU A 43 4.79 -15.69 9.40
CA GLU A 43 4.55 -17.02 9.99
C GLU A 43 5.75 -17.96 9.76
N SER A 44 5.79 -19.12 10.42
CA SER A 44 6.78 -20.16 10.08
C SER A 44 6.31 -20.99 8.87
N GLY A 45 6.48 -20.42 7.68
CA GLY A 45 6.04 -20.95 6.38
C GLY A 45 7.18 -21.08 5.37
N ARG A 46 6.82 -21.21 4.08
CA ARG A 46 7.79 -21.09 2.98
C ARG A 46 7.90 -19.64 2.54
N TYR A 47 9.12 -19.24 2.19
CA TYR A 47 9.45 -17.88 1.80
C TYR A 47 10.36 -17.84 0.58
N ILE A 48 10.16 -16.83 -0.25
CA ILE A 48 11.05 -16.44 -1.34
C ILE A 48 11.96 -15.31 -0.84
N VAL A 49 13.26 -15.53 -0.88
CA VAL A 49 14.31 -14.61 -0.42
C VAL A 49 15.03 -14.04 -1.63
N LEU A 50 14.97 -12.73 -1.84
CA LEU A 50 15.61 -12.05 -2.97
C LEU A 50 16.98 -11.47 -2.59
N LEU A 51 17.96 -11.50 -3.49
CA LEU A 51 19.33 -11.04 -3.24
C LEU A 51 19.70 -9.80 -4.08
N ASP A 52 20.68 -9.01 -3.63
CA ASP A 52 21.01 -7.70 -4.23
C ASP A 52 21.95 -7.74 -5.44
N GLU A 53 22.59 -8.88 -5.73
CA GLU A 53 23.29 -9.09 -7.01
C GLU A 53 22.28 -9.24 -8.17
N ALA A 54 22.65 -8.82 -9.39
CA ALA A 54 21.74 -8.84 -10.54
C ALA A 54 21.48 -10.28 -11.05
N PRO A 55 20.24 -10.67 -11.41
CA PRO A 55 19.97 -11.95 -12.07
C PRO A 55 20.63 -12.01 -13.46
N VAL A 56 20.79 -13.23 -13.97
CA VAL A 56 21.47 -13.52 -15.25
C VAL A 56 20.95 -12.64 -16.40
N ALA A 57 19.63 -12.44 -16.51
CA ALA A 57 19.02 -11.64 -17.56
C ALA A 57 19.46 -10.15 -17.59
N THR A 58 19.98 -9.60 -16.48
CA THR A 58 20.28 -8.16 -16.33
C THR A 58 21.71 -7.82 -15.94
N TYR A 59 22.55 -8.81 -15.65
CA TYR A 59 23.93 -8.59 -15.20
C TYR A 59 24.87 -8.04 -16.31
N GLU A 60 25.26 -6.77 -16.17
CA GLU A 60 26.12 -6.02 -17.10
C GLU A 60 27.64 -6.28 -16.93
N GLY A 61 28.03 -7.24 -16.08
CA GLY A 61 29.43 -7.49 -15.77
C GLY A 61 29.96 -6.63 -14.62
N GLY A 62 30.82 -7.20 -13.78
CA GLY A 62 31.46 -6.51 -12.66
C GLY A 62 32.27 -7.44 -11.77
N GLU A 63 31.81 -8.68 -11.62
CA GLU A 63 32.43 -9.69 -10.77
C GLU A 63 33.75 -10.24 -11.30
N ALA A 64 34.63 -10.59 -10.36
CA ALA A 64 36.08 -10.71 -10.57
C ALA A 64 36.52 -11.96 -11.35
N GLY A 65 36.16 -12.03 -12.63
CA GLY A 65 36.48 -13.12 -13.55
C GLY A 65 35.30 -13.60 -14.40
N LEU A 66 34.11 -13.04 -14.17
CA LEU A 66 32.87 -13.39 -14.85
C LEU A 66 32.56 -12.36 -15.96
N ALA A 67 31.95 -12.82 -17.06
CA ALA A 67 31.60 -11.97 -18.19
C ALA A 67 30.15 -11.45 -18.04
N PRO A 68 29.79 -10.30 -18.64
CA PRO A 68 28.39 -9.86 -18.73
C PRO A 68 27.50 -10.94 -19.37
N THR A 69 26.24 -10.99 -18.94
CA THR A 69 25.23 -11.96 -19.41
C THR A 69 23.97 -11.30 -19.94
N LYS A 70 23.69 -10.06 -19.55
CA LYS A 70 22.62 -9.24 -20.14
C LYS A 70 22.76 -9.18 -21.67
N PRO A 71 21.70 -9.44 -22.46
CA PRO A 71 21.75 -9.28 -23.91
C PRO A 71 21.87 -7.80 -24.32
N ASP A 72 22.45 -7.55 -25.50
CA ASP A 72 22.47 -6.21 -26.10
C ASP A 72 21.05 -5.78 -26.53
N GLU A 73 20.82 -4.47 -26.71
CA GLU A 73 19.51 -3.89 -27.02
C GLU A 73 18.92 -4.46 -28.34
N GLY A 74 17.87 -5.29 -28.21
CA GLY A 74 17.22 -5.98 -29.33
C GLY A 74 17.68 -7.43 -29.55
N GLU A 75 18.61 -7.95 -28.75
CA GLU A 75 18.97 -9.38 -28.71
C GLU A 75 18.25 -10.10 -27.54
N ARG A 76 18.16 -11.44 -27.61
CA ARG A 76 17.58 -12.30 -26.56
C ARG A 76 18.68 -13.02 -25.77
N LEU A 77 18.38 -13.44 -24.54
CA LEU A 77 19.34 -14.09 -23.64
C LEU A 77 19.77 -15.48 -24.14
N ASP A 78 21.06 -15.67 -24.45
CA ASP A 78 21.64 -17.00 -24.64
C ASP A 78 21.97 -17.63 -23.27
N ALA A 79 20.97 -18.30 -22.69
CA ALA A 79 21.08 -19.01 -21.41
C ALA A 79 22.12 -20.16 -21.42
N GLN A 80 22.47 -20.66 -22.61
CA GLN A 80 23.48 -21.71 -22.79
C GLN A 80 24.88 -21.13 -23.05
N SER A 81 25.01 -19.79 -23.12
CA SER A 81 26.31 -19.15 -23.25
C SER A 81 27.17 -19.43 -22.02
N ARG A 82 28.47 -19.63 -22.24
CA ARG A 82 29.41 -19.85 -21.14
C ARG A 82 29.42 -18.70 -20.12
N ALA A 83 29.10 -17.47 -20.54
CA ALA A 83 28.99 -16.35 -19.62
C ALA A 83 27.85 -16.58 -18.61
N VAL A 84 26.67 -17.03 -19.10
CA VAL A 84 25.54 -17.41 -18.26
C VAL A 84 25.90 -18.59 -17.36
N THR A 85 26.48 -19.67 -17.89
CA THR A 85 26.81 -20.84 -17.04
C THR A 85 27.85 -20.51 -15.96
N ASP A 86 28.89 -19.75 -16.29
CA ASP A 86 29.92 -19.34 -15.32
C ASP A 86 29.37 -18.31 -14.29
N TYR A 87 28.28 -17.59 -14.56
CA TYR A 87 27.63 -16.62 -13.64
C TYR A 87 26.47 -17.19 -12.82
N SER A 88 25.62 -18.04 -13.40
CA SER A 88 24.52 -18.69 -12.68
C SER A 88 25.04 -19.55 -11.52
N GLY A 89 26.09 -20.34 -11.74
CA GLY A 89 26.78 -21.09 -10.68
C GLY A 89 27.54 -20.22 -9.65
N PHE A 90 27.65 -18.91 -9.86
CA PHE A 90 28.09 -17.95 -8.83
C PHE A 90 26.88 -17.48 -8.00
N LEU A 91 25.73 -17.19 -8.61
CA LEU A 91 24.49 -16.85 -7.90
C LEU A 91 23.98 -18.02 -7.05
N GLU A 92 23.95 -19.25 -7.59
CA GLU A 92 23.60 -20.48 -6.85
C GLU A 92 24.47 -20.63 -5.57
N GLN A 93 25.79 -20.51 -5.71
CA GLN A 93 26.72 -20.57 -4.58
C GLN A 93 26.52 -19.42 -3.57
N ARG A 94 26.09 -18.25 -4.04
CA ARG A 94 25.77 -17.09 -3.19
C ARG A 94 24.47 -17.30 -2.41
N GLN A 95 23.48 -17.94 -3.02
CA GLN A 95 22.21 -18.31 -2.41
C GLN A 95 22.40 -19.39 -1.33
N GLU A 96 23.20 -20.43 -1.62
CA GLU A 96 23.65 -21.42 -0.62
C GLU A 96 24.34 -20.75 0.59
N GLU A 97 25.30 -19.84 0.33
CA GLU A 97 25.98 -19.09 1.40
C GLU A 97 24.98 -18.31 2.27
N VAL A 98 24.12 -17.50 1.65
CA VAL A 98 23.20 -16.60 2.38
C VAL A 98 22.19 -17.38 3.21
N ALA A 99 21.61 -18.46 2.68
CA ALA A 99 20.70 -19.34 3.42
C ALA A 99 21.39 -20.06 4.58
N SER A 100 22.61 -20.57 4.36
CA SER A 100 23.36 -21.33 5.37
C SER A 100 23.70 -20.52 6.63
N GLU A 101 23.82 -19.19 6.51
CA GLU A 101 24.10 -18.30 7.64
C GLU A 101 22.95 -18.21 8.66
N VAL A 102 21.69 -18.40 8.24
CA VAL A 102 20.54 -18.53 9.16
C VAL A 102 20.19 -19.99 9.48
N GLY A 103 21.01 -20.94 9.01
CA GLY A 103 20.77 -22.37 9.17
C GLY A 103 19.60 -22.90 8.32
N ALA A 104 19.13 -22.13 7.35
CA ALA A 104 18.21 -22.62 6.33
C ALA A 104 18.98 -23.47 5.31
N THR A 105 18.26 -24.25 4.50
CA THR A 105 18.77 -24.90 3.30
C THR A 105 17.79 -24.56 2.18
N PRO A 106 18.23 -23.99 1.05
CA PRO A 106 17.35 -23.76 -0.09
C PRO A 106 16.71 -25.08 -0.54
N ASP A 107 15.42 -25.05 -0.81
CA ASP A 107 14.69 -26.16 -1.45
C ASP A 107 14.39 -25.86 -2.92
N ALA A 108 14.22 -24.59 -3.29
CA ALA A 108 14.38 -24.10 -4.67
C ALA A 108 15.35 -22.91 -4.75
N THR A 109 15.97 -22.68 -5.90
CA THR A 109 16.86 -21.54 -6.16
C THR A 109 16.57 -20.94 -7.52
N TYR A 110 16.72 -19.62 -7.67
CA TYR A 110 16.37 -18.87 -8.87
C TYR A 110 17.56 -18.01 -9.30
N GLN A 111 17.95 -18.07 -10.58
CA GLN A 111 19.08 -17.27 -11.10
C GLN A 111 18.76 -16.51 -12.40
N THR A 112 17.77 -16.93 -13.18
CA THR A 112 17.62 -16.48 -14.58
C THR A 112 16.97 -15.11 -14.69
N THR A 113 15.72 -15.04 -14.22
CA THR A 113 14.84 -13.86 -14.17
C THR A 113 14.82 -13.22 -12.79
N LEU A 114 15.17 -13.98 -11.77
CA LEU A 114 15.18 -13.60 -10.36
C LEU A 114 16.51 -14.05 -9.74
N ASN A 115 17.08 -13.27 -8.80
CA ASN A 115 18.20 -13.72 -7.98
C ASN A 115 17.67 -13.95 -6.57
N GLY A 116 17.54 -15.22 -6.18
CA GLY A 116 16.96 -15.56 -4.88
C GLY A 116 16.82 -17.06 -4.65
N PHE A 117 16.17 -17.43 -3.57
CA PHE A 117 15.87 -18.83 -3.24
C PHE A 117 14.55 -18.96 -2.49
N ALA A 118 13.90 -20.11 -2.64
CA ALA A 118 12.87 -20.54 -1.71
C ALA A 118 13.49 -21.34 -0.57
N ALA A 119 12.89 -21.26 0.61
CA ALA A 119 13.14 -22.16 1.72
C ALA A 119 11.93 -22.20 2.66
N GLN A 120 11.68 -23.34 3.30
CA GLN A 120 10.94 -23.33 4.56
C GLN A 120 11.77 -22.58 5.62
N LEU A 121 11.27 -21.43 6.06
CA LEU A 121 11.90 -20.61 7.10
C LEU A 121 11.00 -20.58 8.32
N THR A 122 11.58 -20.66 9.52
CA THR A 122 10.89 -20.08 10.67
C THR A 122 10.81 -18.57 10.52
N ALA A 123 9.86 -17.91 11.20
CA ALA A 123 9.81 -16.44 11.28
C ALA A 123 11.20 -15.84 11.63
N ASP A 124 11.83 -16.45 12.65
CA ASP A 124 13.18 -16.16 13.15
C ASP A 124 14.31 -16.39 12.11
N GLN A 125 14.06 -17.08 10.99
CA GLN A 125 14.98 -17.18 9.85
C GLN A 125 14.61 -16.18 8.73
N ALA A 126 13.30 -15.98 8.46
CA ALA A 126 12.80 -15.01 7.49
C ALA A 126 13.23 -13.58 7.86
N GLY A 127 12.96 -13.13 9.09
CA GLY A 127 13.37 -11.80 9.57
C GLY A 127 14.89 -11.60 9.58
N LYS A 128 15.68 -12.63 9.92
CA LYS A 128 17.15 -12.57 9.85
C LYS A 128 17.70 -12.44 8.43
N LEU A 129 16.95 -12.89 7.42
CA LEU A 129 17.29 -12.66 6.01
C LEU A 129 16.80 -11.29 5.56
N ALA A 130 15.57 -10.88 5.91
CA ALA A 130 15.05 -9.55 5.57
C ALA A 130 15.93 -8.40 6.10
N ALA A 131 16.48 -8.54 7.31
CA ALA A 131 17.40 -7.55 7.91
C ALA A 131 18.86 -7.63 7.39
N LYS A 132 19.17 -8.51 6.44
CA LYS A 132 20.56 -8.80 6.02
C LYS A 132 20.98 -7.97 4.81
N LYS A 133 22.08 -7.22 4.96
CA LYS A 133 22.75 -6.59 3.81
C LYS A 133 23.17 -7.63 2.77
N GLY A 134 22.64 -7.51 1.56
CA GLY A 134 22.74 -8.50 0.48
C GLY A 134 21.41 -9.16 0.12
N VAL A 135 20.35 -8.92 0.91
CA VAL A 135 18.97 -9.37 0.66
C VAL A 135 18.13 -8.13 0.27
N LEU A 136 17.29 -8.26 -0.76
CA LEU A 136 16.37 -7.22 -1.23
C LEU A 136 14.98 -7.30 -0.58
N GLY A 137 14.58 -8.48 -0.13
CA GLY A 137 13.28 -8.74 0.49
C GLY A 137 13.07 -10.22 0.77
N VAL A 138 12.09 -10.52 1.62
CA VAL A 138 11.66 -11.88 1.96
C VAL A 138 10.14 -11.89 1.95
N PHE A 139 9.54 -12.77 1.15
CA PHE A 139 8.12 -12.75 0.81
C PHE A 139 7.48 -14.11 1.09
N PRO A 140 6.26 -14.18 1.67
CA PRO A 140 5.56 -15.45 1.90
C PRO A 140 5.12 -16.13 0.60
N ASP A 141 4.76 -17.40 0.71
CA ASP A 141 4.42 -18.30 -0.41
C ASP A 141 2.89 -18.47 -0.56
N GLU A 142 2.25 -17.66 -1.42
CA GLU A 142 0.78 -17.51 -1.52
C GLU A 142 0.07 -18.46 -2.53
N ILE A 143 -1.28 -18.40 -2.64
CA ILE A 143 -2.17 -19.31 -3.41
C ILE A 143 -3.09 -18.52 -4.40
N ARG A 144 -3.60 -19.16 -5.48
CA ARG A 144 -4.24 -18.56 -6.69
C ARG A 144 -5.23 -19.53 -7.44
N HIS A 145 -6.17 -19.07 -8.32
CA HIS A 145 -7.22 -19.92 -9.04
C HIS A 145 -7.68 -19.46 -10.49
N VAL A 146 -8.61 -20.18 -11.21
CA VAL A 146 -8.69 -20.23 -12.73
C VAL A 146 -10.03 -20.65 -13.54
N ASP A 147 -10.20 -20.42 -14.89
CA ASP A 147 -11.42 -20.59 -15.83
C ASP A 147 -11.23 -20.48 -17.44
N ALA A 148 -12.18 -20.93 -18.35
CA ALA A 148 -12.22 -21.49 -19.83
C ALA A 148 -12.52 -20.76 -21.26
N VAL A 149 -12.19 -21.35 -22.50
CA VAL A 149 -12.81 -21.31 -23.95
C VAL A 149 -11.99 -21.13 -25.32
N PRO A 150 -12.44 -21.48 -26.58
CA PRO A 150 -11.99 -20.88 -27.86
C PRO A 150 -13.01 -19.94 -28.56
N SER A 151 -12.68 -18.66 -28.66
CA SER A 151 -13.53 -17.61 -29.27
C SER A 151 -13.18 -17.27 -30.73
N THR A 152 -12.58 -18.20 -31.46
CA THR A 152 -11.85 -17.96 -32.72
C THR A 152 -12.69 -17.34 -33.85
N GLU A 153 -13.95 -17.76 -34.04
CA GLU A 153 -14.87 -17.13 -35.00
C GLU A 153 -15.24 -15.70 -34.59
N PHE A 154 -15.56 -15.46 -33.31
CA PHE A 154 -15.94 -14.15 -32.80
C PHE A 154 -14.82 -13.11 -32.89
N LEU A 155 -13.57 -13.55 -32.69
CA LEU A 155 -12.37 -12.74 -32.91
C LEU A 155 -12.07 -12.47 -34.40
N GLY A 156 -12.82 -13.04 -35.35
CA GLY A 156 -12.60 -12.84 -36.78
C GLY A 156 -11.32 -13.51 -37.30
N LEU A 157 -10.83 -14.54 -36.61
CA LEU A 157 -9.65 -15.28 -37.05
C LEU A 157 -9.95 -16.14 -38.30
N GLU A 158 -11.17 -16.67 -38.35
CA GLU A 158 -11.61 -17.64 -39.34
C GLU A 158 -12.28 -17.02 -40.58
N GLY A 159 -12.53 -17.86 -41.58
CA GLY A 159 -13.29 -17.49 -42.77
C GLY A 159 -12.53 -16.62 -43.79
N THR A 160 -13.23 -16.22 -44.85
CA THR A 160 -12.61 -15.49 -45.98
C THR A 160 -12.31 -14.04 -45.61
N GLY A 161 -11.03 -13.69 -45.56
CA GLY A 161 -10.51 -12.41 -45.08
C GLY A 161 -10.24 -12.35 -43.57
N GLY A 162 -10.46 -13.45 -42.84
CA GLY A 162 -10.10 -13.58 -41.43
C GLY A 162 -8.59 -13.56 -41.19
N VAL A 163 -8.17 -13.40 -39.94
CA VAL A 163 -6.74 -13.24 -39.57
C VAL A 163 -5.88 -14.40 -40.06
N TRP A 164 -6.35 -15.65 -39.96
CA TRP A 164 -5.61 -16.82 -40.42
C TRP A 164 -5.38 -16.82 -41.95
N GLU A 165 -6.23 -16.19 -42.77
CA GLU A 165 -5.94 -16.04 -44.22
C GLU A 165 -4.88 -14.96 -44.48
N LYS A 166 -4.75 -13.96 -43.59
CA LYS A 166 -3.72 -12.91 -43.70
C LYS A 166 -2.32 -13.48 -43.39
N VAL A 167 -2.19 -14.22 -42.29
CA VAL A 167 -0.91 -14.79 -41.79
C VAL A 167 -0.47 -16.07 -42.52
N GLY A 168 -0.69 -16.11 -43.84
CA GLY A 168 -0.27 -17.22 -44.72
C GLY A 168 -1.16 -18.47 -44.73
N GLY A 169 -2.07 -18.62 -43.77
CA GLY A 169 -2.97 -19.76 -43.63
C GLY A 169 -2.99 -20.31 -42.20
N ILE A 170 -3.96 -21.18 -41.90
CA ILE A 170 -4.10 -21.75 -40.55
C ILE A 170 -2.90 -22.61 -40.12
N ASP A 171 -2.24 -23.28 -41.07
CA ASP A 171 -1.01 -24.05 -40.85
C ASP A 171 0.20 -23.16 -40.47
N ALA A 172 0.10 -21.84 -40.71
CA ALA A 172 1.12 -20.84 -40.40
C ALA A 172 0.75 -19.92 -39.21
N ALA A 173 -0.47 -20.05 -38.68
CA ALA A 173 -1.01 -19.16 -37.65
C ALA A 173 -0.32 -19.36 -36.28
N GLY A 174 0.78 -18.63 -36.07
CA GLY A 174 1.71 -18.78 -34.95
C GLY A 174 2.88 -19.75 -35.22
N GLU A 175 3.18 -20.08 -36.48
CA GLU A 175 4.32 -20.95 -36.82
C GLU A 175 5.64 -20.37 -36.29
N GLY A 176 6.47 -21.22 -35.69
CA GLY A 176 7.77 -20.82 -35.14
C GLY A 176 7.73 -20.16 -33.76
N VAL A 177 6.55 -20.04 -33.13
CA VAL A 177 6.37 -19.42 -31.80
C VAL A 177 6.04 -20.47 -30.73
N VAL A 178 6.50 -20.24 -29.49
CA VAL A 178 6.21 -21.10 -28.32
C VAL A 178 5.43 -20.33 -27.26
N VAL A 179 4.28 -20.88 -26.86
CA VAL A 179 3.46 -20.40 -25.73
C VAL A 179 3.72 -21.27 -24.51
N GLY A 180 4.28 -20.67 -23.47
CA GLY A 180 4.36 -21.21 -22.12
C GLY A 180 3.06 -20.99 -21.36
N VAL A 181 2.63 -22.01 -20.62
CA VAL A 181 1.40 -22.00 -19.82
C VAL A 181 1.74 -22.41 -18.38
N VAL A 182 1.60 -21.48 -17.43
CA VAL A 182 1.90 -21.67 -16.00
C VAL A 182 0.58 -21.86 -15.26
N ASP A 183 0.27 -23.10 -14.85
CA ASP A 183 -1.12 -23.51 -14.60
C ASP A 183 -1.25 -24.87 -13.84
N THR A 184 -2.42 -25.54 -13.90
CA THR A 184 -2.68 -26.89 -13.33
C THR A 184 -2.08 -28.05 -14.14
N GLY A 185 -1.42 -27.80 -15.27
CA GLY A 185 -0.73 -28.79 -16.09
C GLY A 185 -1.33 -28.99 -17.48
N ILE A 186 -1.20 -30.20 -18.05
CA ILE A 186 -1.71 -30.52 -19.39
C ILE A 186 -2.32 -31.93 -19.47
N ALA A 187 -3.36 -32.10 -20.30
CA ALA A 187 -3.94 -33.39 -20.68
C ALA A 187 -3.39 -33.83 -22.06
N PRO A 188 -2.22 -34.49 -22.12
CA PRO A 188 -1.43 -34.64 -23.34
C PRO A 188 -2.07 -35.56 -24.40
N GLU A 189 -3.05 -36.39 -24.03
CA GLU A 189 -3.80 -37.22 -24.97
C GLU A 189 -4.91 -36.47 -25.71
N ASN A 190 -5.26 -35.24 -25.30
CA ASN A 190 -6.32 -34.48 -25.93
C ASN A 190 -5.95 -34.07 -27.38
N PRO A 191 -6.87 -34.20 -28.37
CA PRO A 191 -6.59 -33.83 -29.76
C PRO A 191 -6.11 -32.38 -29.97
N ALA A 192 -6.43 -31.46 -29.05
CA ALA A 192 -5.89 -30.10 -29.03
C ALA A 192 -4.35 -30.04 -28.97
N PHE A 193 -3.69 -31.08 -28.42
CA PHE A 193 -2.24 -31.18 -28.24
C PHE A 193 -1.59 -32.30 -29.05
N ALA A 194 -2.35 -32.93 -29.95
CA ALA A 194 -1.85 -33.98 -30.82
C ALA A 194 -0.80 -33.45 -31.80
N GLY A 195 0.23 -34.26 -32.06
CA GLY A 195 1.27 -33.98 -33.05
C GLY A 195 1.98 -35.26 -33.47
N ASP A 196 2.74 -35.20 -34.57
CA ASP A 196 3.70 -36.25 -34.89
C ASP A 196 4.75 -36.40 -33.77
N ALA A 197 5.34 -37.57 -33.61
CA ALA A 197 6.40 -37.80 -32.63
C ALA A 197 7.64 -36.94 -32.92
N LEU A 198 8.29 -36.42 -31.87
CA LEU A 198 9.49 -35.58 -31.97
C LEU A 198 10.59 -36.23 -32.84
N GLY A 199 11.27 -35.39 -33.61
CA GLY A 199 12.40 -35.79 -34.44
C GLY A 199 13.59 -36.35 -33.67
N THR A 200 14.53 -36.96 -34.39
CA THR A 200 15.78 -37.50 -33.83
C THR A 200 17.04 -36.87 -34.45
N SER A 201 16.86 -35.77 -35.18
CA SER A 201 17.95 -34.97 -35.74
C SER A 201 17.50 -33.52 -35.98
N PRO A 202 18.42 -32.54 -36.06
CA PRO A 202 18.08 -31.12 -36.28
C PRO A 202 17.38 -30.79 -37.61
N GLY A 203 17.24 -31.76 -38.52
CA GLY A 203 16.46 -31.61 -39.75
C GLY A 203 14.97 -31.95 -39.60
N ASP A 204 14.56 -32.48 -38.44
CA ASP A 204 13.24 -33.05 -38.16
C ASP A 204 12.56 -32.26 -37.00
N GLN A 205 12.45 -30.94 -37.14
CA GLN A 205 12.02 -30.00 -36.09
C GLN A 205 10.53 -30.14 -35.68
N PRO A 206 10.17 -30.01 -34.38
CA PRO A 206 11.01 -30.10 -33.18
C PRO A 206 11.62 -31.49 -32.96
N TYR A 207 12.84 -31.56 -32.41
CA TYR A 207 13.61 -32.81 -32.28
C TYR A 207 14.19 -33.01 -30.88
N ARG A 208 14.58 -34.25 -30.54
CA ARG A 208 15.29 -34.56 -29.29
C ARG A 208 16.80 -34.54 -29.48
N ASP A 209 17.50 -33.89 -28.55
CA ASP A 209 18.96 -33.77 -28.50
C ASP A 209 19.48 -34.35 -27.17
N GLY A 210 19.45 -35.68 -27.06
CA GLY A 210 19.72 -36.38 -25.80
C GLY A 210 18.46 -36.44 -24.92
N ASP A 211 18.55 -35.81 -23.75
CA ASP A 211 17.51 -35.64 -22.72
C ASP A 211 16.78 -34.28 -22.81
N GLU A 212 17.00 -33.53 -23.89
CA GLU A 212 16.32 -32.25 -24.18
C GLU A 212 15.48 -32.31 -25.47
N VAL A 213 14.43 -31.48 -25.55
CA VAL A 213 13.69 -31.14 -26.76
C VAL A 213 14.16 -29.79 -27.27
N VAL A 214 14.41 -29.69 -28.59
CA VAL A 214 14.92 -28.50 -29.25
C VAL A 214 13.98 -28.09 -30.39
N PHE A 215 13.68 -26.80 -30.47
CA PHE A 215 12.89 -26.19 -31.53
C PHE A 215 13.49 -24.86 -31.98
N THR A 216 13.86 -24.75 -33.26
CA THR A 216 14.29 -23.47 -33.84
C THR A 216 13.07 -22.58 -34.09
N LYS A 217 13.09 -21.37 -33.53
CA LYS A 217 11.97 -20.41 -33.50
C LYS A 217 11.99 -19.42 -34.67
N ALA A 218 10.89 -18.69 -34.85
CA ALA A 218 10.69 -17.72 -35.95
C ALA A 218 11.67 -16.52 -35.90
N ASP A 219 12.14 -16.15 -34.71
CA ASP A 219 13.15 -15.11 -34.45
C ASP A 219 14.58 -15.54 -34.83
N GLY A 220 14.79 -16.85 -35.06
CA GLY A 220 16.10 -17.47 -35.28
C GLY A 220 16.79 -17.96 -34.01
N GLY A 221 16.15 -17.85 -32.84
CA GLY A 221 16.58 -18.47 -31.59
C GLY A 221 16.25 -19.97 -31.53
N GLU A 222 16.64 -20.61 -30.43
CA GLU A 222 16.21 -21.97 -30.09
C GLU A 222 15.42 -21.94 -28.78
N PHE A 223 14.31 -22.68 -28.73
CA PHE A 223 13.73 -23.19 -27.50
C PHE A 223 14.43 -24.52 -27.17
N ARG A 224 14.84 -24.71 -25.91
CA ARG A 224 15.50 -25.92 -25.42
C ARG A 224 15.05 -26.25 -24.00
N SER A 225 14.24 -27.29 -23.87
CA SER A 225 13.70 -27.78 -22.57
C SER A 225 14.25 -29.17 -22.26
N THR A 226 14.51 -29.46 -20.98
CA THR A 226 14.74 -30.83 -20.51
C THR A 226 13.47 -31.68 -20.60
N ILE A 227 13.61 -33.02 -20.54
CA ILE A 227 12.52 -33.98 -20.64
C ILE A 227 12.24 -34.62 -19.27
N VAL A 228 11.03 -34.41 -18.74
CA VAL A 228 10.51 -35.15 -17.59
C VAL A 228 10.21 -36.61 -17.97
N ASP A 229 10.62 -37.54 -17.11
CA ASP A 229 10.38 -38.99 -17.19
C ASP A 229 10.02 -39.50 -15.78
N GLN A 230 8.84 -40.10 -15.59
CA GLN A 230 8.41 -40.66 -14.30
C GLN A 230 8.01 -42.13 -14.38
N ASP A 231 8.43 -42.91 -13.37
CA ASP A 231 8.33 -44.36 -13.28
C ASP A 231 6.90 -44.90 -13.59
N ALA A 232 6.79 -45.65 -14.69
CA ALA A 232 5.51 -46.19 -15.16
C ALA A 232 4.89 -47.21 -14.19
N GLY A 233 3.88 -46.78 -13.42
CA GLY A 233 3.11 -47.65 -12.53
C GLY A 233 2.41 -46.99 -11.33
N THR A 234 2.61 -45.68 -11.10
CA THR A 234 1.87 -44.86 -10.13
C THR A 234 0.68 -44.13 -10.78
N LYS A 235 -0.06 -43.31 -10.02
CA LYS A 235 -1.03 -42.35 -10.59
C LYS A 235 -0.33 -41.19 -11.31
N ASP A 236 0.90 -40.91 -10.95
CA ASP A 236 1.69 -39.74 -11.37
C ASP A 236 2.50 -40.01 -12.65
N ALA A 237 2.55 -41.27 -13.11
CA ALA A 237 3.40 -41.72 -14.21
C ALA A 237 3.30 -40.85 -15.49
N TRP A 238 4.46 -40.42 -15.99
CA TRP A 238 4.61 -39.55 -17.15
C TRP A 238 5.62 -40.17 -18.12
N ASP A 239 5.14 -40.69 -19.25
CA ASP A 239 5.98 -41.29 -20.30
C ASP A 239 6.51 -40.18 -21.22
N PRO A 240 7.85 -40.06 -21.42
CA PRO A 240 8.44 -39.06 -22.31
C PRO A 240 7.90 -39.05 -23.75
N SER A 241 7.27 -40.12 -24.23
CA SER A 241 6.66 -40.18 -25.57
C SER A 241 5.34 -39.39 -25.72
N LEU A 242 4.81 -38.85 -24.62
CA LEU A 242 3.72 -37.85 -24.64
C LEU A 242 4.17 -36.53 -25.30
N LEU A 243 5.46 -36.17 -25.17
CA LEU A 243 6.05 -35.00 -25.83
C LEU A 243 6.19 -35.24 -27.35
N ASN A 244 5.60 -34.33 -28.12
CA ASN A 244 5.34 -34.44 -29.55
C ASN A 244 5.59 -33.09 -30.27
N THR A 245 5.36 -33.01 -31.58
CA THR A 245 5.63 -31.81 -32.40
C THR A 245 4.66 -30.62 -32.16
N LYS A 246 3.72 -30.75 -31.22
CA LYS A 246 2.78 -29.73 -30.74
C LYS A 246 3.02 -29.37 -29.27
N LEU A 247 2.97 -30.37 -28.38
CA LEU A 247 3.37 -30.25 -26.96
C LEU A 247 4.86 -30.58 -26.82
N ILE A 248 5.71 -29.55 -26.77
CA ILE A 248 7.18 -29.69 -26.86
C ILE A 248 7.87 -29.76 -25.50
N ALA A 249 7.23 -29.27 -24.43
CA ALA A 249 7.71 -29.36 -23.05
C ALA A 249 6.55 -29.51 -22.07
N ALA A 250 6.82 -30.17 -20.95
CA ALA A 250 5.85 -30.38 -19.87
C ALA A 250 6.61 -30.60 -18.54
N HIS A 251 6.55 -29.61 -17.66
CA HIS A 251 7.19 -29.59 -16.35
C HIS A 251 6.16 -29.52 -15.22
N TYR A 252 6.60 -29.76 -14.00
CA TYR A 252 5.80 -29.60 -12.78
C TYR A 252 6.68 -29.15 -11.61
N PHE A 253 6.11 -28.32 -10.75
CA PHE A 253 6.72 -27.69 -9.59
C PHE A 253 5.71 -27.85 -8.45
N GLY A 254 6.13 -28.44 -7.33
CA GLY A 254 5.21 -28.77 -6.22
C GLY A 254 5.93 -28.86 -4.88
N ASP A 255 7.16 -28.35 -4.80
CA ASP A 255 7.92 -28.36 -3.54
C ASP A 255 7.37 -27.30 -2.58
N GLY A 256 6.81 -26.20 -3.10
CA GLY A 256 6.11 -25.16 -2.32
C GLY A 256 4.81 -25.66 -1.76
N ALA A 257 4.00 -26.33 -2.59
CA ALA A 257 2.82 -27.04 -2.12
C ALA A 257 3.18 -28.09 -1.04
N ALA A 258 4.21 -28.92 -1.27
CA ALA A 258 4.67 -29.92 -0.30
C ALA A 258 5.15 -29.31 1.03
N ALA A 259 5.88 -28.20 0.98
CA ALA A 259 6.43 -27.51 2.14
C ALA A 259 5.33 -26.85 3.00
N ASN A 260 4.29 -26.30 2.35
CA ASN A 260 3.07 -25.81 3.01
C ASN A 260 2.14 -26.95 3.49
N GLY A 261 2.57 -28.22 3.39
CA GLY A 261 1.88 -29.37 3.97
C GLY A 261 0.73 -29.94 3.13
N PHE A 262 0.60 -29.52 1.87
CA PHE A 262 -0.39 -30.04 0.93
C PHE A 262 -0.17 -31.55 0.65
N SER A 263 -1.23 -32.22 0.23
CA SER A 263 -1.25 -33.66 -0.01
C SER A 263 -1.74 -33.99 -1.42
N PHE A 264 -0.79 -34.29 -2.32
CA PHE A 264 -1.00 -34.84 -3.68
C PHE A 264 -1.57 -36.27 -3.65
N ALA A 265 -2.61 -36.52 -2.86
CA ALA A 265 -3.32 -37.78 -2.79
C ALA A 265 -4.33 -37.89 -3.94
N ASP A 266 -4.98 -36.78 -4.26
CA ASP A 266 -6.14 -36.72 -5.16
C ASP A 266 -5.78 -36.11 -6.54
N ASP A 267 -4.72 -35.29 -6.64
CA ASP A 267 -4.11 -34.80 -7.90
C ASP A 267 -2.76 -35.49 -8.22
N HIS A 268 -2.28 -35.40 -9.47
CA HIS A 268 -1.01 -35.91 -10.00
C HIS A 268 0.20 -35.04 -9.64
N LEU A 269 1.25 -35.63 -9.04
CA LEU A 269 2.56 -34.98 -8.84
C LEU A 269 3.45 -35.17 -10.08
N SER A 270 2.96 -34.71 -11.23
CA SER A 270 3.65 -34.73 -12.53
C SER A 270 3.00 -33.69 -13.47
N PRO A 271 3.47 -33.48 -14.71
CA PRO A 271 2.91 -32.46 -15.60
C PRO A 271 1.45 -32.69 -16.04
N ARG A 272 0.82 -33.79 -15.62
CA ARG A 272 -0.58 -34.10 -15.94
C ARG A 272 -1.53 -33.17 -15.19
N ASP A 273 -2.47 -32.62 -15.94
CA ASP A 273 -3.62 -31.90 -15.41
C ASP A 273 -4.56 -32.85 -14.67
N GLY A 274 -4.90 -32.52 -13.43
CA GLY A 274 -5.92 -33.21 -12.63
C GLY A 274 -7.13 -32.34 -12.28
N ASP A 275 -7.11 -31.07 -12.70
CA ASP A 275 -8.20 -30.10 -12.55
C ASP A 275 -8.96 -29.95 -13.88
N GLY A 276 -8.21 -29.68 -14.94
CA GLY A 276 -8.68 -29.47 -16.30
C GLY A 276 -8.35 -28.10 -16.86
N HIS A 277 -8.05 -27.11 -16.01
CA HIS A 277 -7.86 -25.74 -16.43
C HIS A 277 -6.59 -25.49 -17.25
N GLY A 278 -5.44 -26.08 -16.92
CA GLY A 278 -4.20 -25.88 -17.68
C GLY A 278 -4.28 -26.42 -19.11
N SER A 279 -5.03 -27.52 -19.27
CA SER A 279 -5.47 -28.03 -20.58
C SER A 279 -6.40 -27.05 -21.29
N HIS A 280 -7.18 -26.31 -20.52
CA HIS A 280 -8.14 -25.34 -21.00
C HIS A 280 -7.45 -24.05 -21.48
N THR A 281 -6.49 -23.48 -20.74
CA THR A 281 -5.69 -22.31 -21.17
C THR A 281 -4.84 -22.64 -22.38
N ALA A 282 -4.14 -23.77 -22.33
CA ALA A 282 -3.27 -24.20 -23.40
C ALA A 282 -4.06 -24.46 -24.70
N SER A 283 -5.23 -25.08 -24.62
CA SER A 283 -6.07 -25.31 -25.81
C SER A 283 -6.73 -24.03 -26.32
N THR A 284 -7.07 -23.10 -25.42
CA THR A 284 -7.55 -21.75 -25.78
C THR A 284 -6.49 -20.95 -26.56
N ALA A 285 -5.28 -20.81 -26.00
CA ALA A 285 -4.22 -20.02 -26.61
C ALA A 285 -3.72 -20.64 -27.92
N ALA A 286 -3.43 -21.95 -27.89
CA ALA A 286 -2.69 -22.63 -28.93
C ALA A 286 -3.11 -24.08 -29.14
N GLY A 287 -4.37 -24.45 -28.88
CA GLY A 287 -4.92 -25.76 -29.29
C GLY A 287 -4.95 -25.92 -30.82
N ASN A 288 -4.82 -27.16 -31.29
CA ASN A 288 -4.99 -27.51 -32.71
C ASN A 288 -6.38 -27.12 -33.24
N ASN A 289 -6.45 -26.71 -34.50
CA ASN A 289 -7.71 -26.51 -35.21
C ASN A 289 -8.37 -27.82 -35.66
N GLY A 290 -9.70 -27.84 -35.70
CA GLY A 290 -10.48 -28.94 -36.28
C GLY A 290 -10.70 -30.08 -35.29
N VAL A 291 -10.69 -29.76 -34.00
CA VAL A 291 -10.87 -30.71 -32.90
C VAL A 291 -12.35 -30.80 -32.57
N GLU A 292 -12.99 -31.94 -32.82
CA GLU A 292 -14.41 -32.12 -32.48
C GLU A 292 -14.59 -32.13 -30.95
N ALA A 293 -15.34 -31.15 -30.41
CA ALA A 293 -15.63 -31.02 -28.98
C ALA A 293 -17.00 -31.63 -28.63
N THR A 294 -17.09 -32.29 -27.48
CA THR A 294 -18.34 -32.88 -26.99
C THR A 294 -18.35 -32.83 -25.46
N VAL A 295 -19.42 -32.31 -24.87
CA VAL A 295 -19.59 -32.20 -23.41
C VAL A 295 -20.92 -32.82 -23.00
N GLU A 296 -20.93 -33.67 -21.99
CA GLU A 296 -22.10 -34.49 -21.56
C GLU A 296 -22.79 -35.31 -22.68
N GLY A 297 -22.14 -35.49 -23.82
CA GLY A 297 -22.71 -36.12 -25.02
C GLY A 297 -23.47 -35.17 -25.96
N ILE A 298 -23.44 -33.87 -25.70
CA ILE A 298 -23.83 -32.82 -26.65
C ILE A 298 -22.63 -32.54 -27.56
N ASP A 299 -22.85 -32.67 -28.87
CA ASP A 299 -21.88 -32.38 -29.93
C ASP A 299 -21.88 -30.86 -30.20
N PHE A 300 -20.72 -30.23 -30.03
CA PHE A 300 -20.52 -28.79 -30.26
C PHE A 300 -19.74 -28.50 -31.55
N GLY A 301 -19.36 -29.53 -32.33
CA GLY A 301 -18.58 -29.40 -33.55
C GLY A 301 -17.10 -29.11 -33.31
N SER A 302 -16.42 -28.66 -34.37
CA SER A 302 -14.97 -28.42 -34.38
C SER A 302 -14.58 -27.13 -33.64
N ILE A 303 -13.55 -27.19 -32.80
CA ILE A 303 -12.90 -26.05 -32.13
C ILE A 303 -11.45 -25.85 -32.59
N SER A 304 -10.85 -24.72 -32.22
CA SER A 304 -9.45 -24.37 -32.42
C SER A 304 -8.93 -23.47 -31.31
N GLY A 305 -7.64 -23.52 -30.98
CA GLY A 305 -7.00 -22.42 -30.27
C GLY A 305 -6.78 -21.21 -31.18
N VAL A 306 -6.41 -20.06 -30.60
CA VAL A 306 -6.15 -18.81 -31.34
C VAL A 306 -4.95 -18.91 -32.28
N ALA A 307 -3.85 -19.53 -31.83
CA ALA A 307 -2.62 -19.76 -32.58
C ALA A 307 -2.38 -21.26 -32.84
N PRO A 308 -3.13 -21.91 -33.74
CA PRO A 308 -3.11 -23.36 -33.90
C PRO A 308 -1.78 -23.93 -34.44
N ALA A 309 -0.90 -23.13 -35.05
CA ALA A 309 0.43 -23.58 -35.49
C ALA A 309 1.53 -23.43 -34.42
N ALA A 310 1.30 -22.59 -33.38
CA ALA A 310 2.24 -22.38 -32.28
C ALA A 310 2.46 -23.65 -31.44
N LYS A 311 3.58 -23.69 -30.71
CA LYS A 311 3.93 -24.80 -29.81
C LYS A 311 3.48 -24.53 -28.39
N VAL A 312 3.13 -25.58 -27.68
CA VAL A 312 2.73 -25.53 -26.26
C VAL A 312 3.88 -26.06 -25.40
N ALA A 313 4.19 -25.31 -24.35
CA ALA A 313 5.06 -25.72 -23.25
C ALA A 313 4.27 -25.56 -21.93
N SER A 314 4.08 -26.65 -21.20
CA SER A 314 3.28 -26.67 -19.95
C SER A 314 4.17 -26.63 -18.72
N TYR A 315 3.79 -25.85 -17.72
CA TYR A 315 4.51 -25.69 -16.45
C TYR A 315 3.50 -25.79 -15.30
N LYS A 316 3.28 -27.01 -14.76
CA LYS A 316 2.32 -27.23 -13.66
C LYS A 316 2.86 -26.64 -12.36
N ALA A 317 2.17 -25.67 -11.78
CA ALA A 317 2.48 -25.09 -10.47
C ALA A 317 1.25 -25.06 -9.53
N CYS A 318 0.10 -25.55 -10.01
CA CYS A 318 -1.16 -25.63 -9.28
C CYS A 318 -1.62 -27.07 -9.10
N TYR A 319 -2.29 -27.37 -7.99
CA TYR A 319 -2.82 -28.69 -7.63
C TYR A 319 -4.17 -28.59 -6.92
N VAL A 320 -5.05 -29.56 -7.15
CA VAL A 320 -6.42 -29.57 -6.59
C VAL A 320 -6.59 -30.39 -5.32
N GLY A 321 -7.49 -29.91 -4.46
CA GLY A 321 -7.83 -30.50 -3.17
C GLY A 321 -8.72 -31.76 -3.24
N PRO A 322 -8.96 -32.42 -2.08
CA PRO A 322 -9.84 -33.58 -1.98
C PRO A 322 -11.35 -33.32 -2.16
N ASP A 323 -11.83 -32.07 -2.12
CA ASP A 323 -13.26 -31.73 -2.36
C ASP A 323 -13.41 -30.80 -3.58
N PRO A 324 -13.73 -31.30 -4.80
CA PRO A 324 -13.79 -30.50 -6.03
C PRO A 324 -14.99 -29.54 -6.10
N LEU A 325 -15.68 -29.28 -4.98
CA LEU A 325 -16.67 -28.22 -4.80
C LEU A 325 -16.15 -27.08 -3.90
N VAL A 326 -14.91 -27.17 -3.45
CA VAL A 326 -14.24 -26.20 -2.57
C VAL A 326 -12.89 -25.86 -3.20
N THR A 327 -12.59 -24.57 -3.38
CA THR A 327 -11.29 -24.15 -3.96
C THR A 327 -10.27 -23.78 -2.89
N THR A 328 -10.66 -23.70 -1.61
CA THR A 328 -9.78 -23.30 -0.50
C THR A 328 -8.86 -24.43 0.00
N ASP A 329 -9.01 -25.64 -0.52
CA ASP A 329 -8.08 -26.76 -0.36
C ASP A 329 -7.25 -27.06 -1.63
N ASP A 330 -7.40 -26.26 -2.69
CA ASP A 330 -6.44 -26.20 -3.80
C ASP A 330 -5.19 -25.40 -3.42
N ILE A 331 -4.10 -25.56 -4.17
CA ILE A 331 -2.85 -24.83 -3.96
C ILE A 331 -2.15 -24.46 -5.27
N CYS A 332 -1.70 -23.21 -5.36
CA CYS A 332 -0.81 -22.70 -6.41
C CYS A 332 0.30 -21.90 -5.73
N ALA A 333 1.26 -22.58 -5.09
CA ALA A 333 2.27 -21.95 -4.26
C ALA A 333 3.12 -20.96 -5.09
N LEU A 334 3.18 -19.68 -4.69
CA LEU A 334 3.96 -18.63 -5.34
C LEU A 334 5.40 -19.06 -5.67
N SER A 335 6.07 -19.82 -4.80
CA SER A 335 7.43 -20.31 -5.03
C SER A 335 7.54 -21.38 -6.13
N ASP A 336 6.49 -22.19 -6.32
CA ASP A 336 6.36 -23.12 -7.45
C ASP A 336 5.96 -22.36 -8.73
N LEU A 337 5.11 -21.32 -8.63
CA LEU A 337 4.76 -20.42 -9.72
C LEU A 337 5.97 -19.63 -10.24
N LEU A 338 6.83 -19.12 -9.35
CA LEU A 338 8.08 -18.46 -9.71
C LEU A 338 9.08 -19.42 -10.35
N ALA A 339 9.14 -20.68 -9.88
CA ALA A 339 9.97 -21.71 -10.52
C ALA A 339 9.48 -22.03 -11.95
N ALA A 340 8.17 -22.11 -12.14
CA ALA A 340 7.54 -22.26 -13.45
C ALA A 340 7.85 -21.08 -14.40
N ILE A 341 7.82 -19.84 -13.90
CA ILE A 341 8.16 -18.64 -14.67
C ILE A 341 9.65 -18.62 -15.05
N ASP A 342 10.56 -18.89 -14.11
CA ASP A 342 12.01 -18.92 -14.39
C ASP A 342 12.36 -20.01 -15.42
N GLN A 343 11.80 -21.22 -15.26
CA GLN A 343 12.01 -22.31 -16.21
C GLN A 343 11.41 -22.00 -17.59
N ALA A 344 10.23 -21.38 -17.69
CA ALA A 344 9.64 -21.02 -18.97
C ALA A 344 10.50 -20.01 -19.75
N VAL A 345 11.06 -19.00 -19.06
CA VAL A 345 11.98 -18.04 -19.68
C VAL A 345 13.33 -18.70 -20.01
N ALA A 346 13.84 -19.60 -19.16
CA ALA A 346 15.09 -20.33 -19.40
C ALA A 346 15.00 -21.34 -20.56
N ASP A 347 13.87 -22.03 -20.73
CA ASP A 347 13.58 -22.90 -21.88
C ASP A 347 13.45 -22.10 -23.19
N GLY A 348 13.14 -20.80 -23.09
CA GLY A 348 13.08 -19.86 -24.19
C GLY A 348 11.70 -19.72 -24.86
N VAL A 349 10.61 -19.67 -24.10
CA VAL A 349 9.27 -19.34 -24.65
C VAL A 349 9.22 -17.93 -25.26
N ASP A 350 8.20 -17.63 -26.07
CA ASP A 350 7.94 -16.27 -26.60
C ASP A 350 6.82 -15.55 -25.85
N VAL A 351 5.85 -16.34 -25.36
CA VAL A 351 4.67 -15.87 -24.65
C VAL A 351 4.50 -16.70 -23.38
N ILE A 352 4.16 -16.06 -22.27
CA ILE A 352 3.63 -16.71 -21.07
C ILE A 352 2.15 -16.35 -20.94
N ASN A 353 1.32 -17.36 -20.81
CA ASN A 353 -0.02 -17.22 -20.25
C ASN A 353 0.02 -17.52 -18.74
N TYR A 354 -0.45 -16.57 -17.93
CA TYR A 354 -0.55 -16.69 -16.48
C TYR A 354 -1.96 -16.32 -16.02
N SER A 355 -2.85 -17.30 -16.01
CA SER A 355 -4.30 -17.13 -15.79
C SER A 355 -4.71 -17.03 -14.31
N ILE A 356 -3.74 -16.74 -13.45
CA ILE A 356 -3.62 -17.19 -12.06
C ILE A 356 -3.67 -15.96 -11.14
N GLY A 357 -4.72 -15.80 -10.31
CA GLY A 357 -4.91 -14.60 -9.46
C GLY A 357 -5.29 -14.92 -8.01
N GLY A 358 -5.02 -13.98 -7.08
CA GLY A 358 -5.16 -14.17 -5.63
C GLY A 358 -5.69 -12.97 -4.82
N GLY A 359 -5.79 -11.76 -5.39
CA GLY A 359 -6.30 -10.61 -4.64
C GLY A 359 -6.53 -9.37 -5.49
N SER A 360 -6.77 -8.23 -4.84
CA SER A 360 -6.59 -6.92 -5.47
C SER A 360 -5.16 -6.43 -5.21
N ALA A 361 -4.48 -5.94 -6.25
CA ALA A 361 -3.07 -5.59 -6.15
C ALA A 361 -2.85 -4.32 -5.32
N THR A 362 -2.05 -4.45 -4.27
CA THR A 362 -1.64 -3.36 -3.36
C THR A 362 -0.27 -2.76 -3.71
N THR A 363 0.45 -3.37 -4.65
CA THR A 363 1.79 -2.97 -5.11
C THR A 363 1.95 -3.24 -6.62
N VAL A 364 3.02 -2.69 -7.21
CA VAL A 364 3.48 -2.93 -8.59
C VAL A 364 4.87 -3.59 -8.62
N LEU A 365 5.22 -4.30 -7.53
CA LEU A 365 6.55 -4.87 -7.31
C LEU A 365 6.53 -6.10 -6.38
N ALA A 366 5.48 -6.93 -6.47
CA ALA A 366 5.46 -8.26 -5.86
C ALA A 366 6.50 -9.21 -6.51
N PRO A 367 6.82 -10.38 -5.92
CA PRO A 367 7.77 -11.34 -6.51
C PRO A 367 7.40 -11.78 -7.94
N GLU A 368 6.11 -11.99 -8.21
CA GLU A 368 5.58 -12.27 -9.55
C GLU A 368 5.74 -11.06 -10.49
N ASP A 369 5.48 -9.84 -10.04
CA ASP A 369 5.70 -8.62 -10.81
C ASP A 369 7.17 -8.49 -11.25
N ILE A 370 8.11 -8.69 -10.32
CA ILE A 370 9.56 -8.63 -10.57
C ILE A 370 9.97 -9.72 -11.58
N SER A 371 9.38 -10.91 -11.49
CA SER A 371 9.69 -12.02 -12.39
C SER A 371 9.15 -11.75 -13.81
N PHE A 372 7.94 -11.19 -13.93
CA PHE A 372 7.39 -10.74 -15.20
C PHE A 372 8.11 -9.51 -15.78
N PHE A 373 8.66 -8.61 -14.95
CA PHE A 373 9.53 -7.52 -15.42
C PHE A 373 10.72 -8.10 -16.19
N ASN A 374 11.37 -9.11 -15.60
CA ASN A 374 12.56 -9.73 -16.19
C ASN A 374 12.22 -10.65 -17.37
N ALA A 375 11.07 -11.32 -17.38
CA ALA A 375 10.54 -12.01 -18.56
C ALA A 375 10.29 -11.04 -19.72
N ALA A 376 9.62 -9.91 -19.46
CA ALA A 376 9.37 -8.88 -20.47
C ALA A 376 10.67 -8.20 -20.95
N ALA A 377 11.65 -8.01 -20.06
CA ALA A 377 12.99 -7.54 -20.40
C ALA A 377 13.78 -8.54 -21.27
N ALA A 378 13.55 -9.84 -21.10
CA ALA A 378 14.09 -10.91 -21.96
C ALA A 378 13.33 -11.05 -23.32
N GLY A 379 12.30 -10.23 -23.56
CA GLY A 379 11.52 -10.24 -24.80
C GLY A 379 10.41 -11.31 -24.83
N VAL A 380 9.92 -11.74 -23.67
CA VAL A 380 8.77 -12.64 -23.52
C VAL A 380 7.51 -11.81 -23.24
N PHE A 381 6.44 -11.99 -24.02
CA PHE A 381 5.16 -11.34 -23.74
C PHE A 381 4.42 -12.07 -22.62
N VAL A 382 3.89 -11.35 -21.63
CA VAL A 382 3.11 -11.94 -20.53
C VAL A 382 1.67 -11.45 -20.60
N ALA A 383 0.73 -12.39 -20.71
CA ALA A 383 -0.70 -12.14 -20.47
C ALA A 383 -1.07 -12.60 -19.06
N THR A 384 -1.80 -11.76 -18.33
CA THR A 384 -2.32 -12.06 -16.99
C THR A 384 -3.82 -11.83 -16.89
N SER A 385 -4.50 -12.62 -16.05
CA SER A 385 -5.93 -12.44 -15.75
C SER A 385 -6.17 -11.23 -14.82
N ALA A 386 -7.19 -10.40 -15.09
CA ALA A 386 -7.50 -9.26 -14.22
C ALA A 386 -8.04 -9.63 -12.84
N GLY A 387 -8.54 -10.86 -12.66
CA GLY A 387 -9.23 -11.32 -11.45
C GLY A 387 -10.74 -11.46 -11.65
N ASN A 388 -11.38 -12.28 -10.80
CA ASN A 388 -12.80 -12.63 -10.89
C ASN A 388 -13.64 -12.03 -9.73
N SER A 389 -13.17 -10.92 -9.15
CA SER A 389 -13.71 -10.30 -7.92
C SER A 389 -14.55 -9.04 -8.18
N GLY A 390 -14.92 -8.75 -9.44
CA GLY A 390 -15.81 -7.65 -9.81
C GLY A 390 -17.27 -7.84 -9.37
N PRO A 391 -18.15 -6.83 -9.55
CA PRO A 391 -17.98 -5.65 -10.39
C PRO A 391 -17.55 -4.37 -9.65
N ASP A 392 -17.28 -4.44 -8.36
CA ASP A 392 -16.88 -3.26 -7.57
C ASP A 392 -15.48 -2.76 -7.97
N PRO A 393 -15.16 -1.45 -7.83
CA PRO A 393 -13.86 -0.90 -8.18
C PRO A 393 -12.75 -1.33 -7.21
N VAL A 394 -11.50 -1.27 -7.66
CA VAL A 394 -10.30 -1.70 -6.90
C VAL A 394 -10.34 -3.19 -6.51
N THR A 395 -10.78 -4.02 -7.46
CA THR A 395 -10.91 -5.48 -7.29
C THR A 395 -9.95 -6.28 -8.17
N ALA A 396 -9.15 -5.60 -9.01
CA ALA A 396 -8.23 -6.24 -9.93
C ALA A 396 -6.86 -6.52 -9.31
N ASP A 397 -6.30 -7.67 -9.70
CA ASP A 397 -4.96 -8.14 -9.34
C ASP A 397 -3.91 -7.40 -10.20
N HIS A 398 -2.72 -7.95 -10.43
CA HIS A 398 -1.86 -7.62 -11.59
C HIS A 398 -1.82 -6.13 -12.03
N ALA A 399 -1.26 -5.25 -11.19
CA ALA A 399 -1.24 -3.80 -11.43
C ALA A 399 -0.10 -3.28 -12.33
N SER A 400 0.97 -4.05 -12.53
CA SER A 400 2.23 -3.54 -13.12
C SER A 400 2.18 -3.32 -14.64
N PRO A 401 2.94 -2.33 -15.19
CA PRO A 401 2.75 -1.89 -16.58
C PRO A 401 3.35 -2.81 -17.66
N TRP A 402 4.30 -3.69 -17.32
CA TRP A 402 5.09 -4.48 -18.30
C TRP A 402 4.39 -5.74 -18.84
N TYR A 403 3.35 -6.23 -18.19
CA TYR A 403 2.48 -7.31 -18.69
C TYR A 403 1.10 -6.79 -19.11
N ALA A 404 0.33 -7.59 -19.84
CA ALA A 404 -1.03 -7.25 -20.25
C ALA A 404 -2.08 -7.89 -19.32
N THR A 405 -2.74 -7.08 -18.50
CA THR A 405 -3.81 -7.51 -17.58
C THR A 405 -5.15 -7.51 -18.31
N VAL A 406 -5.81 -8.67 -18.38
CA VAL A 406 -6.94 -8.90 -19.30
C VAL A 406 -8.27 -9.10 -18.58
N ALA A 407 -9.29 -8.34 -19.00
CA ALA A 407 -10.68 -8.47 -18.55
C ALA A 407 -11.49 -9.44 -19.43
N ALA A 408 -12.48 -10.09 -18.84
CA ALA A 408 -13.34 -11.07 -19.52
C ALA A 408 -14.58 -10.42 -20.16
N SER A 409 -14.89 -10.81 -21.39
CA SER A 409 -16.16 -10.50 -22.05
C SER A 409 -16.99 -11.71 -22.49
N THR A 410 -18.29 -11.46 -22.71
CA THR A 410 -19.21 -12.39 -23.39
C THR A 410 -18.95 -12.43 -24.90
N ILE A 411 -19.35 -13.55 -25.51
CA ILE A 411 -19.44 -13.75 -26.97
C ILE A 411 -20.84 -14.28 -27.31
N PRO A 412 -21.25 -14.35 -28.59
CA PRO A 412 -22.43 -15.10 -28.98
C PRO A 412 -22.31 -16.55 -28.48
N THR A 413 -23.26 -16.98 -27.65
CA THR A 413 -23.22 -18.27 -26.93
C THR A 413 -24.61 -18.93 -26.96
N TRP A 414 -24.75 -20.12 -26.38
CA TRP A 414 -26.03 -20.86 -26.37
C TRP A 414 -27.09 -20.15 -25.50
N GLU A 415 -28.24 -19.86 -26.11
CA GLU A 415 -29.32 -19.10 -25.48
C GLU A 415 -30.54 -19.98 -25.21
N GLY A 416 -31.12 -19.82 -24.01
CA GLY A 416 -32.44 -20.35 -23.65
C GLY A 416 -33.52 -19.27 -23.59
N THR A 417 -34.75 -19.70 -23.28
CA THR A 417 -35.88 -18.80 -22.98
C THR A 417 -36.63 -19.23 -21.72
N VAL A 418 -36.90 -18.28 -20.83
CA VAL A 418 -37.90 -18.43 -19.75
C VAL A 418 -39.25 -17.94 -20.26
N ARG A 419 -40.27 -18.81 -20.26
CA ARG A 419 -41.68 -18.46 -20.53
C ARG A 419 -42.50 -18.54 -19.26
N LEU A 420 -43.21 -17.46 -18.93
CA LEU A 420 -44.10 -17.36 -17.77
C LEU A 420 -45.52 -17.89 -18.10
N GLY A 421 -45.58 -19.16 -18.50
CA GLY A 421 -46.80 -19.86 -18.90
C GLY A 421 -46.53 -21.30 -19.32
N GLU A 422 -47.55 -21.94 -19.90
CA GLU A 422 -47.51 -23.32 -20.37
C GLU A 422 -46.73 -23.46 -21.69
N GLU A 423 -46.33 -24.70 -22.02
CA GLU A 423 -45.71 -25.05 -23.29
C GLU A 423 -46.60 -24.63 -24.47
N GLY A 424 -46.03 -23.92 -25.44
CA GLY A 424 -46.75 -23.42 -26.61
C GLY A 424 -47.64 -22.18 -26.38
N ASP A 425 -47.74 -21.62 -25.17
CA ASP A 425 -48.38 -20.30 -24.99
C ASP A 425 -47.44 -19.17 -25.43
N THR A 426 -47.40 -18.93 -26.74
CA THR A 426 -46.65 -17.82 -27.34
C THR A 426 -47.23 -16.44 -27.02
N SER A 427 -48.30 -16.34 -26.20
CA SER A 427 -48.82 -15.07 -25.69
C SER A 427 -48.39 -14.76 -24.25
N ALA A 428 -47.77 -15.72 -23.56
CA ALA A 428 -47.12 -15.51 -22.27
C ALA A 428 -45.85 -14.65 -22.41
N ALA A 429 -45.50 -13.95 -21.33
CA ALA A 429 -44.24 -13.20 -21.25
C ALA A 429 -43.05 -14.16 -21.37
N GLN A 430 -42.05 -13.75 -22.15
CA GLN A 430 -40.87 -14.55 -22.50
C GLN A 430 -39.63 -13.68 -22.39
N PHE A 431 -38.55 -14.25 -21.85
CA PHE A 431 -37.29 -13.57 -21.58
C PHE A 431 -36.14 -14.41 -22.13
N PRO A 432 -35.23 -13.84 -22.94
CA PRO A 432 -34.02 -14.54 -23.37
C PRO A 432 -33.09 -14.74 -22.16
N GLY A 433 -32.24 -15.76 -22.24
CA GLY A 433 -31.25 -16.08 -21.23
C GLY A 433 -30.13 -16.94 -21.79
N ALA A 434 -29.08 -17.17 -21.03
CA ALA A 434 -28.09 -18.21 -21.34
C ALA A 434 -28.65 -19.60 -20.95
N SER A 435 -28.43 -20.63 -21.78
CA SER A 435 -28.62 -22.03 -21.40
C SER A 435 -27.86 -23.01 -22.31
N VAL A 436 -27.07 -23.89 -21.70
CA VAL A 436 -26.59 -25.17 -22.30
C VAL A 436 -27.27 -26.40 -21.68
N SER A 437 -27.77 -26.29 -20.44
CA SER A 437 -28.35 -27.40 -19.67
C SER A 437 -29.83 -27.68 -20.00
N VAL A 438 -30.52 -26.79 -20.72
CA VAL A 438 -31.74 -27.14 -21.44
C VAL A 438 -31.35 -27.44 -22.89
N GLY A 439 -31.42 -28.70 -23.31
CA GLY A 439 -30.94 -29.15 -24.61
C GLY A 439 -31.61 -28.44 -25.79
N PHE A 440 -30.87 -28.26 -26.89
CA PHE A 440 -31.39 -27.58 -28.09
C PHE A 440 -32.63 -28.30 -28.65
N GLY A 441 -33.75 -27.58 -28.74
CA GLY A 441 -35.04 -28.11 -29.15
C GLY A 441 -35.84 -28.84 -28.05
N ASP A 442 -35.29 -28.98 -26.84
CA ASP A 442 -36.01 -29.48 -25.67
C ASP A 442 -36.71 -28.36 -24.88
N THR A 443 -37.78 -28.74 -24.17
CA THR A 443 -38.54 -27.84 -23.29
C THR A 443 -38.95 -28.53 -22.00
N ILE A 444 -38.82 -27.85 -20.87
CA ILE A 444 -39.20 -28.36 -19.55
C ILE A 444 -40.25 -27.44 -18.95
N SER A 445 -41.42 -27.98 -18.66
CA SER A 445 -42.56 -27.23 -18.12
C SER A 445 -42.99 -27.78 -16.76
N GLY A 446 -43.19 -26.90 -15.78
CA GLY A 446 -43.56 -27.31 -14.43
C GLY A 446 -44.05 -26.17 -13.53
N PRO A 447 -44.67 -26.49 -12.38
CA PRO A 447 -45.05 -25.51 -11.39
C PRO A 447 -43.80 -24.80 -10.81
N SER A 448 -43.87 -23.50 -10.61
CA SER A 448 -42.76 -22.66 -10.15
C SER A 448 -42.80 -22.35 -8.64
N VAL A 449 -41.65 -22.01 -8.06
CA VAL A 449 -41.54 -21.38 -6.72
C VAL A 449 -40.31 -20.46 -6.65
N PHE A 450 -40.38 -19.35 -5.90
CA PHE A 450 -39.21 -18.52 -5.59
C PHE A 450 -38.47 -19.10 -4.38
N ALA A 451 -37.14 -19.19 -4.46
CA ALA A 451 -36.32 -19.79 -3.43
C ALA A 451 -36.41 -19.09 -2.07
N GLY A 452 -36.57 -17.76 -2.05
CA GLY A 452 -36.80 -16.99 -0.81
C GLY A 452 -38.06 -17.40 -0.05
N ASP A 453 -39.13 -17.78 -0.76
CA ASP A 453 -40.34 -18.37 -0.15
C ASP A 453 -40.16 -19.87 0.16
N ALA A 454 -39.23 -20.53 -0.53
CA ALA A 454 -38.98 -21.97 -0.46
C ALA A 454 -37.99 -22.40 0.63
N GLY A 455 -37.29 -21.48 1.31
CA GLY A 455 -36.28 -21.82 2.32
C GLY A 455 -36.76 -22.63 3.52
N LEU A 456 -35.84 -23.37 4.14
CA LEU A 456 -36.01 -24.07 5.42
C LEU A 456 -36.14 -23.09 6.60
N ALA A 457 -36.73 -23.56 7.69
CA ALA A 457 -36.98 -22.75 8.88
C ALA A 457 -35.67 -22.38 9.60
N GLY A 458 -35.19 -21.16 9.36
CA GLY A 458 -33.94 -20.63 9.90
C GLY A 458 -32.78 -20.53 8.89
N ALA A 459 -33.01 -20.88 7.62
CA ALA A 459 -32.05 -20.61 6.55
C ALA A 459 -31.85 -19.10 6.36
N THR A 460 -30.60 -18.65 6.26
CA THR A 460 -30.22 -17.32 5.80
C THR A 460 -30.20 -17.27 4.28
N THR A 461 -30.68 -16.17 3.70
CA THR A 461 -30.70 -15.91 2.25
C THR A 461 -31.07 -17.12 1.36
N PRO A 462 -32.17 -17.85 1.64
CA PRO A 462 -32.56 -19.02 0.84
C PRO A 462 -32.87 -18.69 -0.63
N GLU A 463 -33.15 -17.42 -0.95
CA GLU A 463 -33.20 -16.89 -2.32
C GLU A 463 -31.93 -17.18 -3.14
N LEU A 464 -30.76 -17.29 -2.50
CA LEU A 464 -29.49 -17.64 -3.15
C LEU A 464 -29.34 -19.14 -3.46
N CYS A 465 -30.27 -20.01 -3.03
CA CYS A 465 -30.20 -21.46 -3.26
C CYS A 465 -28.88 -22.11 -2.79
N LEU A 466 -28.40 -21.73 -1.61
CA LEU A 466 -27.25 -22.37 -0.95
C LEU A 466 -27.54 -23.86 -0.65
N LEU A 467 -26.52 -24.72 -0.65
CA LEU A 467 -26.67 -26.13 -0.26
C LEU A 467 -27.36 -26.28 1.11
N GLY A 468 -28.31 -27.21 1.18
CA GLY A 468 -29.11 -27.45 2.39
C GLY A 468 -30.03 -26.31 2.84
N SER A 469 -30.21 -25.22 2.07
CA SER A 469 -31.07 -24.08 2.45
C SER A 469 -32.56 -24.24 2.10
N LEU A 470 -32.89 -25.06 1.10
CA LEU A 470 -34.23 -25.20 0.52
C LEU A 470 -35.09 -26.26 1.23
N ASP A 471 -36.40 -26.02 1.38
CA ASP A 471 -37.35 -26.98 1.96
C ASP A 471 -37.89 -27.93 0.85
N PRO A 472 -37.53 -29.23 0.87
CA PRO A 472 -37.98 -30.17 -0.17
C PRO A 472 -39.51 -30.29 -0.23
N ALA A 473 -40.23 -30.06 0.89
CA ALA A 473 -41.69 -30.11 0.90
C ALA A 473 -42.35 -28.95 0.13
N LYS A 474 -41.58 -27.92 -0.25
CA LYS A 474 -42.02 -26.81 -1.11
C LYS A 474 -41.46 -26.91 -2.54
N VAL A 475 -40.26 -27.48 -2.70
CA VAL A 475 -39.48 -27.51 -3.95
C VAL A 475 -39.72 -28.77 -4.79
N THR A 476 -40.00 -29.94 -4.19
CA THR A 476 -40.07 -31.20 -4.94
C THR A 476 -41.06 -31.12 -6.12
N GLY A 477 -40.57 -31.38 -7.34
CA GLY A 477 -41.33 -31.36 -8.59
C GLY A 477 -41.52 -29.97 -9.20
N LYS A 478 -40.73 -28.97 -8.81
CA LYS A 478 -40.87 -27.57 -9.27
C LYS A 478 -39.67 -27.02 -10.02
N ILE A 479 -39.93 -25.98 -10.83
CA ILE A 479 -38.89 -25.06 -11.32
C ILE A 479 -38.65 -24.00 -10.24
N VAL A 480 -37.41 -23.85 -9.79
CA VAL A 480 -37.06 -22.90 -8.71
C VAL A 480 -36.46 -21.62 -9.30
N VAL A 481 -36.93 -20.45 -8.85
CA VAL A 481 -36.27 -19.17 -9.14
C VAL A 481 -35.25 -18.89 -8.06
N CYS A 482 -33.97 -18.84 -8.44
CA CYS A 482 -32.83 -18.53 -7.59
C CYS A 482 -32.23 -17.16 -7.98
N ASP A 483 -31.76 -16.42 -6.99
CA ASP A 483 -31.04 -15.17 -7.19
C ASP A 483 -29.53 -15.44 -7.34
N ARG A 484 -28.87 -14.72 -8.25
CA ARG A 484 -27.40 -14.64 -8.29
C ARG A 484 -26.88 -13.92 -7.04
N GLY A 485 -25.74 -14.39 -6.54
CA GLY A 485 -25.02 -13.82 -5.40
C GLY A 485 -23.59 -14.36 -5.37
N SER A 486 -22.93 -14.27 -4.22
CA SER A 486 -21.51 -14.62 -4.03
C SER A 486 -21.18 -16.12 -3.96
N ASN A 487 -22.14 -17.00 -4.27
CA ASN A 487 -21.95 -18.46 -4.27
C ASN A 487 -22.13 -19.03 -5.68
N ALA A 488 -21.45 -20.14 -5.98
CA ALA A 488 -21.28 -20.66 -7.33
C ALA A 488 -22.61 -20.93 -8.05
N ARG A 489 -22.67 -20.63 -9.36
CA ARG A 489 -23.90 -20.78 -10.15
C ARG A 489 -24.34 -22.25 -10.28
N VAL A 490 -23.40 -23.18 -10.34
CA VAL A 490 -23.63 -24.64 -10.41
C VAL A 490 -24.13 -25.21 -9.08
N GLU A 491 -23.59 -24.75 -7.95
CA GLU A 491 -24.02 -25.13 -6.59
C GLU A 491 -25.53 -24.88 -6.40
N LYS A 492 -26.05 -23.77 -6.93
CA LYS A 492 -27.49 -23.43 -6.88
C LYS A 492 -28.36 -24.50 -7.53
N SER A 493 -27.93 -25.03 -8.68
CA SER A 493 -28.65 -26.13 -9.34
C SER A 493 -28.57 -27.45 -8.58
N GLN A 494 -27.44 -27.75 -7.92
CA GLN A 494 -27.32 -28.92 -7.05
C GLN A 494 -28.26 -28.81 -5.84
N ALA A 495 -28.31 -27.65 -5.16
CA ALA A 495 -29.24 -27.41 -4.06
C ALA A 495 -30.71 -27.57 -4.48
N VAL A 496 -31.05 -27.20 -5.72
CA VAL A 496 -32.37 -27.43 -6.31
C VAL A 496 -32.61 -28.92 -6.60
N GLU A 497 -31.62 -29.67 -7.11
CA GLU A 497 -31.73 -31.12 -7.32
C GLU A 497 -31.92 -31.88 -6.00
N GLU A 498 -31.12 -31.59 -4.97
CA GLU A 498 -31.19 -32.21 -3.65
C GLU A 498 -32.54 -31.97 -2.95
N ALA A 499 -33.15 -30.80 -3.18
CA ALA A 499 -34.50 -30.49 -2.73
C ALA A 499 -35.63 -31.10 -3.60
N GLY A 500 -35.26 -31.83 -4.66
CA GLY A 500 -36.15 -32.55 -5.58
C GLY A 500 -36.77 -31.68 -6.67
N GLY A 501 -36.20 -30.52 -6.97
CA GLY A 501 -36.59 -29.66 -8.08
C GLY A 501 -36.37 -30.32 -9.45
N ILE A 502 -36.91 -29.72 -10.51
CA ILE A 502 -36.87 -30.25 -11.88
C ILE A 502 -36.31 -29.25 -12.91
N GLY A 503 -35.77 -28.13 -12.44
CA GLY A 503 -35.19 -27.06 -13.24
C GLY A 503 -35.03 -25.78 -12.44
N MET A 504 -34.24 -24.84 -12.95
CA MET A 504 -33.96 -23.56 -12.29
C MET A 504 -34.10 -22.38 -13.25
N ILE A 505 -34.56 -21.25 -12.73
CA ILE A 505 -34.33 -19.93 -13.34
C ILE A 505 -33.30 -19.26 -12.45
N LEU A 506 -32.10 -19.02 -12.97
CA LEU A 506 -31.13 -18.14 -12.33
C LEU A 506 -31.43 -16.70 -12.76
N THR A 507 -31.61 -15.79 -11.81
CA THR A 507 -31.86 -14.37 -12.11
C THR A 507 -30.70 -13.51 -11.62
N ASN A 508 -30.17 -12.67 -12.50
CA ASN A 508 -29.32 -11.55 -12.10
C ASN A 508 -30.14 -10.60 -11.19
N VAL A 509 -29.51 -10.03 -10.16
CA VAL A 509 -30.16 -9.08 -9.22
C VAL A 509 -29.85 -7.62 -9.54
N THR A 510 -28.79 -7.40 -10.32
CA THR A 510 -28.26 -6.15 -10.86
C THR A 510 -27.79 -6.41 -12.30
N PRO A 511 -27.63 -5.37 -13.15
CA PRO A 511 -27.10 -5.55 -14.51
C PRO A 511 -25.73 -6.25 -14.48
N ALA A 512 -25.65 -7.40 -15.15
CA ALA A 512 -24.47 -8.25 -15.22
C ALA A 512 -24.58 -9.19 -16.42
N SER A 513 -23.46 -9.83 -16.79
CA SER A 513 -23.40 -10.84 -17.83
C SER A 513 -24.37 -12.01 -17.61
N LEU A 514 -24.77 -12.63 -18.71
CA LEU A 514 -25.37 -13.95 -18.71
C LEU A 514 -24.27 -14.96 -18.99
N ASP A 515 -24.23 -16.00 -18.17
CA ASP A 515 -23.15 -16.99 -18.16
C ASP A 515 -23.78 -18.38 -18.42
N ASN A 516 -23.13 -19.23 -19.24
CA ASN A 516 -23.52 -20.63 -19.42
C ASN A 516 -22.69 -21.53 -18.51
N ASP A 517 -23.35 -22.23 -17.60
CA ASP A 517 -22.78 -23.33 -16.83
C ASP A 517 -23.51 -24.64 -17.17
N PHE A 518 -22.82 -25.77 -16.99
CA PHE A 518 -23.49 -27.06 -16.84
C PHE A 518 -24.11 -27.13 -15.43
N HIS A 519 -25.40 -27.42 -15.38
CA HIS A 519 -26.21 -27.31 -14.16
C HIS A 519 -26.87 -28.65 -13.83
N SER A 520 -26.81 -29.07 -12.57
CA SER A 520 -27.38 -30.33 -12.04
C SER A 520 -28.90 -30.48 -12.28
N VAL A 521 -29.59 -29.35 -12.49
CA VAL A 521 -30.93 -29.33 -13.08
C VAL A 521 -30.94 -28.41 -14.31
N PRO A 522 -31.75 -28.70 -15.34
CA PRO A 522 -31.85 -27.85 -16.53
C PRO A 522 -32.25 -26.40 -16.17
N THR A 523 -31.43 -25.45 -16.61
CA THR A 523 -31.44 -24.07 -16.12
C THR A 523 -31.43 -23.05 -17.24
N VAL A 524 -32.13 -21.93 -17.06
CA VAL A 524 -31.96 -20.73 -17.89
C VAL A 524 -31.58 -19.55 -17.01
N HIS A 525 -30.47 -18.88 -17.35
CA HIS A 525 -29.96 -17.71 -16.65
C HIS A 525 -30.42 -16.43 -17.36
N VAL A 526 -31.23 -15.60 -16.68
CA VAL A 526 -31.84 -14.38 -17.27
C VAL A 526 -31.39 -13.09 -16.57
N ALA A 527 -31.44 -12.00 -17.33
CA ALA A 527 -31.03 -10.67 -16.89
C ALA A 527 -31.89 -10.11 -15.74
N ASP A 528 -31.36 -9.12 -15.02
CA ASP A 528 -32.02 -8.42 -13.92
C ASP A 528 -33.35 -7.78 -14.37
N THR A 529 -33.40 -7.28 -15.60
CA THR A 529 -34.61 -6.73 -16.22
C THR A 529 -35.77 -7.73 -16.32
N ALA A 530 -35.48 -9.04 -16.36
CA ALA A 530 -36.50 -10.08 -16.30
C ALA A 530 -37.00 -10.35 -14.88
N ARG A 531 -36.12 -10.23 -13.88
CA ARG A 531 -36.36 -10.67 -12.49
C ARG A 531 -37.64 -10.10 -11.86
N PRO A 532 -37.99 -8.79 -11.97
CA PRO A 532 -39.24 -8.27 -11.41
C PRO A 532 -40.50 -8.95 -11.98
N ALA A 533 -40.52 -9.26 -13.28
CA ALA A 533 -41.65 -9.89 -13.94
C ALA A 533 -41.73 -11.40 -13.64
N VAL A 534 -40.57 -12.07 -13.55
CA VAL A 534 -40.48 -13.46 -13.08
C VAL A 534 -41.02 -13.57 -11.65
N LEU A 535 -40.58 -12.71 -10.72
CA LEU A 535 -41.03 -12.75 -9.33
C LEU A 535 -42.50 -12.34 -9.17
N GLU A 536 -42.98 -11.28 -9.83
CA GLU A 536 -44.42 -10.93 -9.82
C GLU A 536 -45.28 -12.10 -10.32
N TYR A 537 -44.81 -12.82 -11.35
CA TYR A 537 -45.51 -13.98 -11.84
C TYR A 537 -45.49 -15.13 -10.83
N VAL A 538 -44.30 -15.55 -10.36
CA VAL A 538 -44.15 -16.75 -9.52
C VAL A 538 -44.77 -16.56 -8.13
N GLN A 539 -44.59 -15.39 -7.50
CA GLN A 539 -45.19 -15.08 -6.20
C GLN A 539 -46.69 -14.71 -6.30
N GLY A 540 -47.16 -14.34 -7.50
CA GLY A 540 -48.56 -13.96 -7.76
C GLY A 540 -49.58 -15.11 -7.66
N GLY A 541 -49.17 -16.34 -7.36
CA GLY A 541 -50.08 -17.46 -7.09
C GLY A 541 -49.38 -18.82 -6.95
N THR A 542 -50.01 -19.74 -6.23
CA THR A 542 -49.48 -21.09 -6.00
C THR A 542 -49.42 -21.93 -7.28
N ASP A 543 -48.31 -22.62 -7.48
CA ASP A 543 -48.13 -23.68 -8.50
C ASP A 543 -48.44 -23.22 -9.94
N ARG A 544 -48.18 -21.93 -10.24
CA ARG A 544 -48.20 -21.39 -11.61
C ARG A 544 -47.14 -22.08 -12.46
N VAL A 545 -47.39 -22.26 -13.76
CA VAL A 545 -46.48 -22.98 -14.66
C VAL A 545 -45.48 -22.04 -15.33
N VAL A 546 -44.23 -22.48 -15.39
CA VAL A 546 -43.16 -21.90 -16.20
C VAL A 546 -42.70 -22.96 -17.20
N THR A 547 -42.26 -22.53 -18.39
CA THR A 547 -41.52 -23.35 -19.35
C THR A 547 -40.11 -22.79 -19.53
N LEU A 548 -39.10 -23.66 -19.40
CA LEU A 548 -37.74 -23.45 -19.86
C LEU A 548 -37.58 -24.05 -21.27
N ILE A 549 -36.75 -23.43 -22.11
CA ILE A 549 -36.57 -23.76 -23.54
C ILE A 549 -35.08 -23.64 -23.86
N GLY A 550 -34.49 -24.64 -24.53
CA GLY A 550 -33.09 -24.64 -24.97
C GLY A 550 -32.81 -23.85 -26.26
N GLU A 551 -33.59 -22.80 -26.50
CA GLU A 551 -33.49 -21.90 -27.66
C GLU A 551 -33.98 -20.50 -27.26
N ASN A 552 -33.37 -19.44 -27.80
CA ASN A 552 -33.95 -18.09 -27.79
C ASN A 552 -35.09 -17.98 -28.81
N VAL A 553 -36.32 -18.16 -28.35
CA VAL A 553 -37.54 -18.03 -29.16
C VAL A 553 -38.19 -16.65 -29.06
N THR A 554 -37.49 -15.67 -28.46
CA THR A 554 -38.04 -14.31 -28.23
C THR A 554 -37.92 -13.40 -29.45
N GLY A 555 -36.90 -13.63 -30.30
CA GLY A 555 -36.54 -12.72 -31.39
C GLY A 555 -35.82 -11.44 -30.93
N THR A 556 -35.33 -11.43 -29.68
CA THR A 556 -34.39 -10.43 -29.15
C THR A 556 -32.97 -10.95 -29.42
N GLU A 557 -32.06 -10.09 -29.82
CA GLU A 557 -30.63 -10.41 -29.99
C GLU A 557 -29.89 -9.93 -28.73
N THR A 558 -29.09 -10.80 -28.10
CA THR A 558 -28.35 -10.45 -26.88
C THR A 558 -27.12 -9.60 -27.23
N PRO A 559 -26.94 -8.39 -26.66
CA PRO A 559 -25.76 -7.58 -26.95
C PRO A 559 -24.47 -8.25 -26.49
N VAL A 560 -23.43 -8.21 -27.33
CA VAL A 560 -22.08 -8.73 -27.07
C VAL A 560 -21.05 -7.88 -27.85
N PRO A 561 -19.79 -7.75 -27.39
CA PRO A 561 -19.24 -8.27 -26.14
C PRO A 561 -19.59 -7.38 -24.95
N GLN A 562 -20.06 -7.96 -23.84
CA GLN A 562 -20.25 -7.26 -22.56
C GLN A 562 -19.13 -7.69 -21.60
N VAL A 563 -18.53 -6.77 -20.85
CA VAL A 563 -17.59 -7.14 -19.76
C VAL A 563 -18.33 -7.92 -18.68
N ALA A 564 -17.73 -9.02 -18.23
CA ALA A 564 -18.33 -9.93 -17.26
C ALA A 564 -18.66 -9.24 -15.94
N GLY A 565 -19.76 -9.66 -15.31
CA GLY A 565 -20.12 -9.16 -13.96
C GLY A 565 -19.04 -9.46 -12.92
N PHE A 566 -18.37 -10.61 -13.04
CA PHE A 566 -17.26 -11.02 -12.17
C PHE A 566 -15.91 -10.40 -12.56
N SER A 567 -15.73 -9.88 -13.79
CA SER A 567 -14.41 -9.39 -14.23
C SER A 567 -14.00 -8.23 -13.33
N SER A 568 -12.88 -8.38 -12.63
CA SER A 568 -12.37 -7.38 -11.72
C SER A 568 -12.10 -6.04 -12.40
N ARG A 569 -12.12 -4.97 -11.61
CA ARG A 569 -12.10 -3.57 -12.06
C ARG A 569 -10.97 -2.79 -11.42
N GLY A 570 -10.47 -1.81 -12.17
CA GLY A 570 -9.65 -0.74 -11.62
C GLY A 570 -10.49 0.29 -10.82
N PRO A 571 -9.92 1.47 -10.51
CA PRO A 571 -8.51 1.82 -10.65
C PRO A 571 -7.61 0.95 -9.75
N MET A 572 -6.31 0.93 -10.03
CA MET A 572 -5.32 0.42 -9.08
C MET A 572 -4.98 1.51 -8.06
N LEU A 573 -4.79 1.16 -6.79
CA LEU A 573 -4.26 2.10 -5.79
C LEU A 573 -2.75 1.99 -5.62
N ALA A 574 -2.15 0.90 -6.13
CA ALA A 574 -0.74 0.52 -5.99
C ALA A 574 0.28 1.55 -6.53
N ASP A 575 -0.14 2.45 -7.41
CA ASP A 575 0.67 3.46 -8.10
C ASP A 575 0.07 4.88 -7.98
N GLY A 576 -0.99 5.06 -7.18
CA GLY A 576 -1.78 6.30 -7.15
C GLY A 576 -2.86 6.42 -8.23
N SER A 577 -3.13 5.36 -9.02
CA SER A 577 -4.13 5.32 -10.10
C SER A 577 -3.75 6.04 -11.40
N ASP A 578 -2.46 6.17 -11.70
CA ASP A 578 -1.95 6.79 -12.94
C ASP A 578 -1.79 5.79 -14.11
N VAL A 579 -1.63 4.50 -13.82
CA VAL A 579 -1.69 3.39 -14.76
C VAL A 579 -3.11 2.82 -14.79
N ILE A 580 -3.78 3.01 -15.93
CA ILE A 580 -5.10 2.41 -16.17
C ILE A 580 -4.97 0.89 -16.27
N LYS A 581 -5.76 0.18 -15.45
CA LYS A 581 -6.01 -1.26 -15.52
C LYS A 581 -7.51 -1.54 -15.45
N PRO A 582 -8.03 -2.65 -16.03
CA PRO A 582 -7.31 -3.62 -16.89
C PRO A 582 -6.75 -2.96 -18.16
N ASP A 583 -5.79 -3.61 -18.83
CA ASP A 583 -5.21 -3.05 -20.06
C ASP A 583 -6.16 -3.21 -21.25
N ILE A 584 -6.79 -4.38 -21.37
CA ILE A 584 -7.62 -4.76 -22.52
C ILE A 584 -8.68 -5.79 -22.12
N THR A 585 -9.72 -5.96 -22.92
CA THR A 585 -10.73 -7.01 -22.76
C THR A 585 -10.60 -8.07 -23.86
N ALA A 586 -10.79 -9.33 -23.48
CA ALA A 586 -10.90 -10.47 -24.41
C ALA A 586 -11.95 -11.48 -23.93
N PRO A 587 -12.38 -12.43 -24.78
CA PRO A 587 -13.44 -13.38 -24.44
C PRO A 587 -13.15 -14.26 -23.20
N GLY A 588 -14.12 -14.36 -22.29
CA GLY A 588 -13.99 -15.12 -21.04
C GLY A 588 -15.30 -15.52 -20.31
N VAL A 589 -16.50 -15.28 -20.87
CA VAL A 589 -17.81 -15.70 -20.30
C VAL A 589 -18.61 -16.67 -21.18
N ALA A 590 -19.08 -17.80 -20.59
CA ALA A 590 -20.00 -18.82 -21.15
C ALA A 590 -19.42 -19.83 -22.18
N ILE A 591 -18.26 -20.40 -21.91
CA ILE A 591 -17.26 -20.47 -22.98
C ILE A 591 -16.41 -21.82 -22.81
N LEU A 592 -16.17 -22.61 -23.89
CA LEU A 592 -15.99 -24.10 -24.03
C LEU A 592 -14.70 -24.73 -24.69
N ALA A 593 -13.74 -25.43 -24.01
CA ALA A 593 -12.50 -26.04 -24.61
C ALA A 593 -12.02 -27.36 -23.94
N ALA A 594 -10.78 -27.83 -24.18
CA ALA A 594 -10.23 -29.10 -23.66
C ALA A 594 -9.99 -29.10 -22.15
N THR A 595 -10.20 -30.23 -21.47
CA THR A 595 -10.00 -30.35 -20.00
C THR A 595 -9.19 -31.61 -19.62
N GLU A 596 -9.24 -32.01 -18.35
CA GLU A 596 -8.49 -33.09 -17.71
C GLU A 596 -8.83 -34.49 -18.25
N ASN A 597 -7.82 -35.33 -18.45
CA ASN A 597 -8.05 -36.76 -18.60
C ASN A 597 -7.02 -37.57 -17.80
N GLY A 598 -7.49 -38.62 -17.11
CA GLY A 598 -6.62 -39.57 -16.44
C GLY A 598 -5.82 -40.43 -17.42
N ILE A 599 -4.87 -41.21 -16.88
CA ILE A 599 -3.96 -42.05 -17.68
C ILE A 599 -4.74 -43.17 -18.37
N GLY A 600 -4.98 -43.01 -19.68
CA GLY A 600 -5.70 -43.97 -20.51
C GLY A 600 -7.22 -43.84 -20.47
N GLU A 601 -7.73 -42.68 -20.05
CA GLU A 601 -9.13 -42.28 -20.17
C GLU A 601 -9.39 -41.57 -21.52
N ASP A 602 -10.66 -41.41 -21.90
CA ASP A 602 -11.03 -40.72 -23.14
C ASP A 602 -10.93 -39.18 -22.94
N PRO A 603 -10.38 -38.40 -23.88
CA PRO A 603 -10.26 -36.94 -23.75
C PRO A 603 -11.59 -36.20 -23.60
N THR A 604 -11.53 -35.11 -22.85
CA THR A 604 -12.65 -34.32 -22.32
C THR A 604 -12.67 -32.88 -22.85
N PHE A 605 -13.83 -32.24 -22.72
CA PHE A 605 -14.05 -30.83 -23.01
C PHE A 605 -15.07 -30.26 -22.01
N GLY A 606 -15.03 -28.96 -21.70
CA GLY A 606 -15.84 -28.35 -20.64
C GLY A 606 -16.02 -26.84 -20.77
N ILE A 607 -17.01 -26.29 -20.05
CA ILE A 607 -17.42 -24.87 -20.07
C ILE A 607 -17.29 -24.28 -18.67
N LEU A 608 -16.41 -23.28 -18.51
CA LEU A 608 -16.21 -22.47 -17.29
C LEU A 608 -16.33 -20.97 -17.67
N SER A 609 -15.97 -20.00 -16.81
CA SER A 609 -16.06 -18.55 -17.14
C SER A 609 -15.24 -17.63 -16.20
N GLY A 610 -14.15 -17.04 -16.71
CA GLY A 610 -13.28 -16.15 -15.93
C GLY A 610 -12.33 -15.30 -16.77
N THR A 611 -11.70 -14.31 -16.13
CA THR A 611 -10.58 -13.53 -16.71
C THR A 611 -9.40 -14.41 -17.06
N SER A 612 -9.26 -15.52 -16.36
CA SER A 612 -8.36 -16.64 -16.63
C SER A 612 -8.40 -17.13 -18.08
N MET A 613 -9.53 -17.09 -18.81
CA MET A 613 -9.53 -17.38 -20.25
C MET A 613 -9.60 -16.18 -21.19
N SER A 614 -9.78 -14.98 -20.68
CA SER A 614 -9.43 -13.79 -21.45
C SER A 614 -7.91 -13.67 -21.66
N SER A 615 -7.12 -14.08 -20.67
CA SER A 615 -5.64 -14.12 -20.73
C SER A 615 -5.06 -14.95 -21.91
N PRO A 616 -5.38 -16.24 -22.10
CA PRO A 616 -4.86 -17.05 -23.19
C PRO A 616 -5.37 -16.65 -24.57
N HIS A 617 -6.51 -15.95 -24.68
CA HIS A 617 -6.86 -15.30 -25.94
C HIS A 617 -5.82 -14.23 -26.29
N VAL A 618 -5.44 -13.37 -25.33
CA VAL A 618 -4.39 -12.37 -25.54
C VAL A 618 -3.02 -13.02 -25.73
N ALA A 619 -2.70 -14.10 -25.03
CA ALA A 619 -1.46 -14.86 -25.23
C ALA A 619 -1.38 -15.49 -26.64
N GLY A 620 -2.46 -16.13 -27.11
CA GLY A 620 -2.56 -16.66 -28.46
C GLY A 620 -2.49 -15.57 -29.52
N LEU A 621 -3.11 -14.41 -29.30
CA LEU A 621 -2.99 -13.25 -30.19
C LEU A 621 -1.56 -12.69 -30.20
N ALA A 622 -0.84 -12.70 -29.06
CA ALA A 622 0.56 -12.33 -29.02
C ALA A 622 1.42 -13.32 -29.82
N ALA A 623 1.10 -14.61 -29.77
CA ALA A 623 1.76 -15.62 -30.60
C ALA A 623 1.48 -15.45 -32.11
N LEU A 624 0.27 -15.02 -32.49
CA LEU A 624 -0.01 -14.60 -33.87
C LEU A 624 0.79 -13.34 -34.27
N TYR A 625 0.95 -12.36 -33.37
CA TYR A 625 1.78 -11.17 -33.63
C TYR A 625 3.25 -11.56 -33.86
N PHE A 626 3.83 -12.39 -32.99
CA PHE A 626 5.22 -12.84 -33.11
C PHE A 626 5.47 -13.72 -34.35
N GLY A 627 4.46 -14.40 -34.90
CA GLY A 627 4.59 -15.14 -36.16
C GLY A 627 4.91 -14.23 -37.35
N GLU A 628 4.23 -13.09 -37.47
CA GLU A 628 4.46 -12.10 -38.54
C GLU A 628 5.58 -11.10 -38.18
N HIS A 629 5.79 -10.82 -36.89
CA HIS A 629 6.77 -9.88 -36.36
C HIS A 629 7.72 -10.53 -35.33
N PRO A 630 8.62 -11.46 -35.71
CA PRO A 630 9.44 -12.24 -34.76
C PRO A 630 10.52 -11.47 -34.00
N GLN A 631 10.56 -10.13 -34.13
CA GLN A 631 11.51 -9.22 -33.50
C GLN A 631 10.81 -8.07 -32.76
N ALA A 632 9.49 -8.13 -32.61
CA ALA A 632 8.71 -7.16 -31.84
C ALA A 632 9.06 -7.26 -30.34
N THR A 633 8.85 -6.18 -29.60
CA THR A 633 8.95 -6.20 -28.13
C THR A 633 7.59 -6.49 -27.49
N PRO A 634 7.53 -6.96 -26.23
CA PRO A 634 6.28 -7.11 -25.51
C PRO A 634 5.44 -5.82 -25.45
N ALA A 635 6.10 -4.65 -25.36
CA ALA A 635 5.46 -3.34 -25.39
C ALA A 635 4.90 -2.97 -26.78
N GLU A 636 5.54 -3.38 -27.88
CA GLU A 636 4.96 -3.25 -29.23
C GLU A 636 3.67 -4.06 -29.35
N VAL A 637 3.71 -5.35 -28.98
CA VAL A 637 2.55 -6.25 -29.04
C VAL A 637 1.40 -5.70 -28.19
N LYS A 638 1.68 -5.32 -26.93
CA LYS A 638 0.71 -4.71 -26.00
C LYS A 638 0.12 -3.42 -26.59
N SER A 639 0.97 -2.54 -27.12
CA SER A 639 0.50 -1.29 -27.72
C SER A 639 -0.37 -1.54 -28.96
N ALA A 640 -0.02 -2.46 -29.84
CA ALA A 640 -0.75 -2.72 -31.08
C ALA A 640 -2.17 -3.24 -30.81
N MET A 641 -2.33 -4.12 -29.81
CA MET A 641 -3.65 -4.60 -29.38
C MET A 641 -4.48 -3.49 -28.73
N MET A 642 -3.90 -2.77 -27.76
CA MET A 642 -4.62 -1.70 -27.05
C MET A 642 -5.04 -0.57 -27.98
N THR A 643 -4.19 -0.14 -28.92
CA THR A 643 -4.52 1.01 -29.79
C THR A 643 -5.56 0.73 -30.86
N THR A 644 -5.85 -0.53 -31.17
CA THR A 644 -6.79 -0.94 -32.21
C THR A 644 -8.11 -1.54 -31.68
N ALA A 645 -8.21 -1.70 -30.36
CA ALA A 645 -9.38 -2.19 -29.63
C ALA A 645 -10.65 -1.34 -29.85
N TYR A 646 -11.82 -1.95 -29.62
CA TYR A 646 -13.15 -1.32 -29.77
C TYR A 646 -13.98 -1.41 -28.49
N ASP A 647 -14.96 -0.52 -28.32
CA ASP A 647 -15.81 -0.54 -27.11
C ASP A 647 -16.63 -1.82 -26.99
N THR A 648 -16.63 -2.36 -25.77
CA THR A 648 -17.65 -3.32 -25.31
C THR A 648 -19.01 -2.64 -25.19
N VAL A 649 -20.08 -3.42 -25.05
CA VAL A 649 -21.45 -2.92 -24.88
C VAL A 649 -22.01 -3.30 -23.51
N ASP A 650 -23.03 -2.57 -23.08
CA ASP A 650 -23.83 -2.92 -21.89
C ASP A 650 -25.00 -3.86 -22.23
N ALA A 651 -25.82 -4.18 -21.23
CA ALA A 651 -27.00 -5.04 -21.39
C ALA A 651 -28.14 -4.40 -22.22
N ALA A 652 -28.07 -3.11 -22.56
CA ALA A 652 -28.97 -2.43 -23.49
C ALA A 652 -28.41 -2.37 -24.93
N GLY A 653 -27.11 -2.62 -25.11
CA GLY A 653 -26.39 -2.49 -26.37
C GLY A 653 -25.81 -1.10 -26.62
N ASP A 654 -25.78 -0.22 -25.60
CA ASP A 654 -25.05 1.04 -25.65
C ASP A 654 -23.56 0.80 -25.33
N ALA A 655 -22.66 1.59 -25.91
CA ALA A 655 -21.21 1.40 -25.78
C ALA A 655 -20.71 1.76 -24.38
N VAL A 656 -19.95 0.86 -23.76
CA VAL A 656 -19.19 1.10 -22.53
C VAL A 656 -17.96 1.94 -22.88
N THR A 657 -17.71 2.99 -22.10
CA THR A 657 -16.55 3.88 -22.27
C THR A 657 -15.71 4.03 -21.00
N ASP A 658 -15.98 3.23 -19.97
CA ASP A 658 -15.21 3.23 -18.72
C ASP A 658 -13.95 2.36 -18.84
N PRO A 659 -12.74 2.93 -18.80
CA PRO A 659 -11.51 2.17 -18.94
C PRO A 659 -11.18 1.31 -17.72
N PHE A 660 -11.74 1.58 -16.53
CA PHE A 660 -11.58 0.69 -15.38
C PHE A 660 -12.42 -0.58 -15.47
N THR A 661 -13.35 -0.61 -16.43
CA THR A 661 -14.15 -1.78 -16.81
C THR A 661 -13.54 -2.56 -17.98
N GLN A 662 -13.12 -1.89 -19.06
CA GLN A 662 -12.72 -2.58 -20.31
C GLN A 662 -11.26 -2.37 -20.75
N GLY A 663 -10.49 -1.54 -20.02
CA GLY A 663 -9.20 -1.04 -20.47
C GLY A 663 -9.35 -0.18 -21.74
N ALA A 664 -8.56 -0.48 -22.76
CA ALA A 664 -8.71 0.13 -24.09
C ALA A 664 -9.97 -0.33 -24.86
N GLY A 665 -10.59 -1.44 -24.44
CA GLY A 665 -11.74 -2.08 -25.09
C GLY A 665 -11.50 -3.56 -25.39
N GLN A 666 -12.41 -4.16 -26.16
CA GLN A 666 -12.26 -5.50 -26.73
C GLN A 666 -11.14 -5.52 -27.78
N THR A 667 -10.25 -6.51 -27.69
CA THR A 667 -9.20 -6.75 -28.68
C THR A 667 -9.73 -6.99 -30.11
N ASP A 668 -9.05 -6.44 -31.12
CA ASP A 668 -9.38 -6.60 -32.55
C ASP A 668 -8.15 -7.11 -33.34
N PRO A 669 -8.03 -8.43 -33.53
CA PRO A 669 -6.90 -9.00 -34.26
C PRO A 669 -7.01 -8.82 -35.78
N THR A 670 -8.14 -8.31 -36.28
CA THR A 670 -8.26 -7.96 -37.70
C THR A 670 -7.47 -6.69 -38.04
N LYS A 671 -7.11 -5.88 -37.03
CA LYS A 671 -6.42 -4.58 -37.19
C LYS A 671 -4.97 -4.53 -36.66
N TYR A 672 -4.63 -5.21 -35.56
CA TYR A 672 -3.39 -4.87 -34.82
C TYR A 672 -2.08 -5.05 -35.60
N PHE A 673 -2.05 -5.83 -36.69
CA PHE A 673 -0.87 -5.98 -37.56
C PHE A 673 -0.54 -4.71 -38.37
N GLU A 674 -1.52 -3.79 -38.52
CA GLU A 674 -1.36 -2.50 -39.19
C GLU A 674 -1.82 -1.36 -38.25
N PRO A 675 -1.20 -1.18 -37.05
CA PRO A 675 -1.78 -0.38 -35.97
C PRO A 675 -1.59 1.14 -36.13
N GLY A 676 -0.92 1.59 -37.20
CA GLY A 676 -0.62 3.00 -37.48
C GLY A 676 0.48 3.59 -36.58
N LEU A 677 0.24 3.64 -35.27
CA LEU A 677 1.19 4.13 -34.25
C LEU A 677 1.30 3.17 -33.06
N LEU A 678 2.47 3.19 -32.42
CA LEU A 678 2.81 2.42 -31.23
C LEU A 678 3.35 3.34 -30.11
N TYR A 679 3.02 3.00 -28.87
CA TYR A 679 3.54 3.61 -27.65
C TYR A 679 4.60 2.68 -27.06
N LEU A 680 5.83 2.83 -27.54
CA LEU A 680 6.95 1.94 -27.17
C LEU A 680 7.57 2.37 -25.84
N ASN A 681 7.82 1.39 -24.97
CA ASN A 681 8.49 1.51 -23.68
C ASN A 681 9.26 0.21 -23.38
N GLY A 682 10.14 0.23 -22.40
CA GLY A 682 10.91 -0.95 -21.97
C GLY A 682 11.52 -0.80 -20.58
N PRO A 683 12.47 -1.68 -20.20
CA PRO A 683 13.02 -1.75 -18.84
C PRO A 683 13.60 -0.44 -18.29
N ALA A 684 14.09 0.46 -19.15
CA ALA A 684 14.58 1.77 -18.72
C ALA A 684 13.43 2.71 -18.29
N ASP A 685 12.32 2.71 -19.02
CA ASP A 685 11.13 3.49 -18.68
C ASP A 685 10.44 2.91 -17.44
N TRP A 686 10.37 1.59 -17.32
CA TRP A 686 9.83 0.90 -16.15
C TRP A 686 10.66 1.15 -14.88
N ALA A 687 11.99 1.19 -15.00
CA ALA A 687 12.89 1.60 -13.90
C ALA A 687 12.68 3.07 -13.50
N ALA A 688 12.52 3.97 -14.48
CA ALA A 688 12.24 5.39 -14.20
C ALA A 688 10.88 5.61 -13.52
N TYR A 689 9.87 4.80 -13.89
CA TYR A 689 8.55 4.76 -13.26
C TYR A 689 8.64 4.27 -11.79
N LEU A 690 9.32 3.14 -11.54
CA LEU A 690 9.52 2.61 -10.19
C LEU A 690 10.35 3.54 -9.29
N GLN A 691 11.28 4.30 -9.88
CA GLN A 691 12.05 5.34 -9.19
C GLN A 691 11.20 6.61 -8.94
N GLY A 692 10.25 6.91 -9.82
CA GLY A 692 9.25 7.96 -9.67
C GLY A 692 8.31 7.73 -8.49
N LEU A 693 7.84 6.49 -8.34
CA LEU A 693 7.07 6.03 -7.17
C LEU A 693 7.92 5.95 -5.88
N GLY A 694 9.23 6.19 -5.95
CA GLY A 694 10.15 6.09 -4.81
C GLY A 694 10.42 4.66 -4.33
N LEU A 695 9.90 3.64 -5.02
CA LEU A 695 10.02 2.23 -4.62
C LEU A 695 11.45 1.71 -4.72
N ARG A 696 12.23 2.15 -5.72
CA ARG A 696 13.63 1.71 -5.88
C ARG A 696 14.46 2.71 -6.67
N ASP A 697 15.69 2.96 -6.23
CA ASP A 697 16.69 3.71 -6.99
C ASP A 697 17.43 2.77 -7.96
N PHE A 698 17.38 3.09 -9.26
CA PHE A 698 18.11 2.40 -10.33
C PHE A 698 19.22 3.29 -10.92
N GLY A 699 19.40 4.52 -10.43
CA GLY A 699 20.35 5.49 -10.99
C GLY A 699 19.91 6.12 -12.31
N VAL A 700 18.61 6.08 -12.64
CA VAL A 700 18.02 6.77 -13.79
C VAL A 700 17.37 8.10 -13.35
N ASP A 701 16.99 8.96 -14.30
CA ASP A 701 16.14 10.11 -13.98
C ASP A 701 14.69 9.61 -13.74
N PRO A 702 14.07 9.85 -12.57
CA PRO A 702 12.70 9.42 -12.30
C PRO A 702 11.68 10.19 -13.15
N ILE A 703 10.59 9.51 -13.53
CA ILE A 703 9.43 10.11 -14.21
C ILE A 703 8.21 10.14 -13.29
N ASP A 704 7.25 11.01 -13.58
CA ASP A 704 5.91 10.93 -13.00
C ASP A 704 5.23 9.61 -13.45
N PRO A 705 4.48 8.90 -12.60
CA PRO A 705 3.82 7.65 -13.02
C PRO A 705 2.92 7.83 -14.24
N SER A 706 2.25 8.98 -14.37
CA SER A 706 1.41 9.33 -15.52
C SER A 706 2.19 9.62 -16.82
N ASP A 707 3.50 9.88 -16.74
CA ASP A 707 4.40 10.11 -17.88
C ASP A 707 4.88 8.79 -18.55
N LEU A 708 4.68 7.63 -17.92
CA LEU A 708 5.11 6.34 -18.50
C LEU A 708 4.43 6.13 -19.88
N ASN A 709 5.23 5.77 -20.89
CA ASN A 709 4.81 5.77 -22.30
C ASN A 709 3.93 4.57 -22.69
N LEU A 710 2.78 4.45 -22.03
CA LEU A 710 1.72 3.49 -22.31
C LEU A 710 0.71 4.05 -23.34
N PRO A 711 -0.02 3.17 -24.06
CA PRO A 711 -1.15 3.53 -24.92
C PRO A 711 -2.42 3.95 -24.13
N SER A 712 -2.29 4.26 -22.85
CA SER A 712 -3.33 4.73 -21.93
C SER A 712 -2.81 5.92 -21.10
N ILE A 713 -3.72 6.73 -20.55
CA ILE A 713 -3.40 7.94 -19.78
C ILE A 713 -4.28 8.00 -18.52
N GLY A 714 -3.76 7.57 -17.37
CA GLY A 714 -4.34 7.90 -16.07
C GLY A 714 -3.78 9.22 -15.53
N VAL A 715 -4.58 9.92 -14.73
CA VAL A 715 -4.15 10.93 -13.75
C VAL A 715 -5.03 10.76 -12.49
N GLY A 716 -4.47 10.14 -11.46
CA GLY A 716 -5.16 9.80 -10.21
C GLY A 716 -5.41 10.97 -9.26
N ALA A 717 -4.76 12.11 -9.48
CA ALA A 717 -4.99 13.34 -8.69
C ALA A 717 -4.75 14.63 -9.50
N LEU A 718 -5.71 15.05 -10.34
CA LEU A 718 -5.59 16.29 -11.12
C LEU A 718 -5.83 17.54 -10.23
N GLY A 719 -4.83 17.88 -9.42
CA GLY A 719 -4.80 19.06 -8.54
C GLY A 719 -4.46 20.38 -9.26
N ALA A 720 -3.96 20.33 -10.49
CA ALA A 720 -3.66 21.49 -11.33
C ALA A 720 -3.68 21.08 -12.82
N PRO A 721 -3.54 22.01 -13.77
CA PRO A 721 -3.20 21.68 -15.16
C PRO A 721 -1.92 20.83 -15.26
N GLN A 722 -2.07 19.53 -15.48
CA GLN A 722 -0.99 18.56 -15.61
C GLN A 722 -0.69 18.33 -17.09
N THR A 723 0.56 18.06 -17.45
CA THR A 723 0.94 17.74 -18.82
C THR A 723 1.70 16.43 -18.80
N VAL A 724 1.14 15.40 -19.44
CA VAL A 724 1.80 14.11 -19.62
C VAL A 724 2.45 14.05 -20.99
N THR A 725 3.53 13.30 -21.08
CA THR A 725 4.35 13.13 -22.27
C THR A 725 4.08 11.76 -22.85
N ARG A 726 3.97 11.65 -24.18
CA ARG A 726 4.00 10.36 -24.87
C ARG A 726 4.95 10.43 -26.06
N THR A 727 5.56 9.32 -26.44
CA THR A 727 6.35 9.17 -27.67
C THR A 727 5.70 8.11 -28.54
N ILE A 728 5.14 8.57 -29.66
CA ILE A 728 4.46 7.73 -30.65
C ILE A 728 5.42 7.37 -31.78
N THR A 729 5.49 6.09 -32.13
CA THR A 729 6.32 5.55 -33.24
C THR A 729 5.42 5.02 -34.33
N ALA A 730 5.62 5.43 -35.58
CA ALA A 730 4.74 5.05 -36.68
C ALA A 730 5.14 3.72 -37.33
N THR A 731 4.19 2.80 -37.53
CA THR A 731 4.43 1.54 -38.27
C THR A 731 4.33 1.74 -39.79
N GLU A 732 3.60 2.75 -40.24
CA GLU A 732 3.50 3.17 -41.64
C GLU A 732 3.86 4.66 -41.84
N ALA A 733 4.04 5.07 -43.09
CA ALA A 733 4.35 6.47 -43.42
C ALA A 733 3.07 7.31 -43.57
N GLY A 734 2.74 8.12 -42.56
CA GLY A 734 1.46 8.82 -42.44
C GLY A 734 1.57 10.29 -41.99
N THR A 735 0.43 10.97 -42.00
CA THR A 735 0.21 12.21 -41.25
C THR A 735 -0.94 11.97 -40.30
N TYR A 736 -0.65 11.99 -39.01
CA TYR A 736 -1.57 11.63 -37.94
C TYR A 736 -2.08 12.92 -37.30
N GLU A 737 -3.40 13.06 -37.17
CA GLU A 737 -4.08 14.18 -36.52
C GLU A 737 -4.78 13.71 -35.23
N ALA A 738 -4.43 14.33 -34.10
CA ALA A 738 -4.96 14.01 -32.78
C ALA A 738 -6.32 14.67 -32.52
N GLN A 739 -7.24 13.89 -31.95
CA GLN A 739 -8.53 14.33 -31.45
C GLN A 739 -8.70 13.76 -30.04
N ALA A 740 -9.04 14.60 -29.06
CA ALA A 740 -9.22 14.16 -27.67
C ALA A 740 -10.56 14.67 -27.11
N SER A 741 -11.19 13.86 -26.24
CA SER A 741 -12.47 14.19 -25.62
C SER A 741 -12.63 13.46 -24.28
N VAL A 742 -12.68 14.22 -23.20
CA VAL A 742 -13.01 13.77 -21.83
C VAL A 742 -14.03 14.77 -21.26
N PRO A 743 -15.24 14.34 -20.83
CA PRO A 743 -16.27 15.26 -20.37
C PRO A 743 -15.81 16.11 -19.17
N GLY A 744 -15.85 17.42 -19.33
CA GLY A 744 -15.49 18.39 -18.29
C GLY A 744 -13.99 18.61 -18.05
N ILE A 745 -13.13 17.99 -18.86
CA ILE A 745 -11.68 18.24 -18.91
C ILE A 745 -11.33 18.82 -20.30
N ASP A 746 -10.56 19.91 -20.34
CA ASP A 746 -9.93 20.41 -21.56
C ASP A 746 -8.63 19.62 -21.79
N VAL A 747 -8.49 19.04 -22.99
CA VAL A 747 -7.37 18.16 -23.35
C VAL A 747 -6.65 18.74 -24.57
N GLN A 748 -5.47 19.29 -24.36
CA GLN A 748 -4.69 19.96 -25.40
C GLN A 748 -3.48 19.12 -25.79
N VAL A 749 -3.41 18.69 -27.06
CA VAL A 749 -2.30 17.89 -27.60
C VAL A 749 -1.35 18.78 -28.40
N SER A 750 -0.05 18.70 -28.12
CA SER A 750 1.01 19.54 -28.70
C SER A 750 2.21 18.68 -29.14
N PRO A 751 2.54 18.58 -30.44
CA PRO A 751 1.75 19.02 -31.59
C PRO A 751 0.51 18.13 -31.83
N SER A 752 -0.65 18.73 -32.13
CA SER A 752 -1.88 18.00 -32.47
C SER A 752 -1.86 17.33 -33.86
N SER A 753 -0.75 17.41 -34.59
CA SER A 753 -0.55 16.75 -35.88
C SER A 753 0.93 16.50 -36.12
N VAL A 754 1.27 15.26 -36.52
CA VAL A 754 2.63 14.81 -36.83
C VAL A 754 2.66 14.17 -38.21
N THR A 755 3.77 14.31 -38.94
CA THR A 755 4.05 13.56 -40.17
C THR A 755 5.29 12.72 -39.93
N LEU A 756 5.15 11.40 -40.09
CA LEU A 756 6.18 10.42 -39.76
C LEU A 756 6.33 9.42 -40.92
N GLY A 757 7.57 9.01 -41.21
CA GLY A 757 7.84 7.78 -41.94
C GLY A 757 7.65 6.54 -41.04
N ALA A 758 7.53 5.37 -41.66
CA ALA A 758 7.57 4.09 -40.93
C ALA A 758 8.91 3.97 -40.18
N GLY A 759 8.86 3.69 -38.87
CA GLY A 759 10.00 3.68 -37.97
C GLY A 759 10.49 5.06 -37.50
N GLU A 760 9.80 6.15 -37.82
CA GLU A 760 10.04 7.46 -37.21
C GLU A 760 9.09 7.69 -36.02
N SER A 761 9.59 8.41 -35.00
CA SER A 761 8.85 8.71 -33.77
C SER A 761 8.70 10.22 -33.54
N ALA A 762 7.65 10.61 -32.81
CA ALA A 762 7.46 11.96 -32.30
C ALA A 762 7.04 11.95 -30.83
N THR A 763 7.66 12.83 -30.04
CA THR A 763 7.19 13.17 -28.69
C THR A 763 6.06 14.19 -28.77
N VAL A 764 5.03 13.99 -27.96
CA VAL A 764 3.81 14.80 -27.87
C VAL A 764 3.49 15.08 -26.40
N GLU A 765 3.11 16.33 -26.12
CA GLU A 765 2.64 16.80 -24.81
C GLU A 765 1.10 16.76 -24.80
N ILE A 766 0.48 16.19 -23.78
CA ILE A 766 -0.97 16.18 -23.56
C ILE A 766 -1.26 16.92 -22.24
N THR A 767 -1.71 18.17 -22.34
CA THR A 767 -2.12 18.96 -21.17
C THR A 767 -3.58 18.68 -20.83
N LEU A 768 -3.82 18.20 -19.61
CA LEU A 768 -5.12 17.92 -19.02
C LEU A 768 -5.49 19.05 -18.06
N SER A 769 -6.67 19.65 -18.22
CA SER A 769 -7.11 20.81 -17.42
C SER A 769 -8.58 20.74 -17.05
N ARG A 770 -8.90 20.67 -15.76
CA ARG A 770 -10.29 20.63 -15.29
C ARG A 770 -11.05 21.90 -15.65
N VAL A 771 -12.19 21.74 -16.34
CA VAL A 771 -13.16 22.80 -16.64
C VAL A 771 -14.33 22.75 -15.64
N ASP A 772 -15.22 21.77 -15.81
CA ASP A 772 -16.42 21.59 -15.00
C ASP A 772 -16.73 20.12 -14.61
N ALA A 773 -15.82 19.18 -14.88
CA ALA A 773 -15.88 17.81 -14.36
C ALA A 773 -16.07 17.78 -12.83
N ALA A 774 -16.77 16.78 -12.31
CA ALA A 774 -16.97 16.63 -10.87
C ALA A 774 -15.63 16.47 -10.12
N MET A 775 -15.63 16.83 -8.83
CA MET A 775 -14.46 16.66 -7.96
C MET A 775 -14.66 15.39 -7.14
N GLY A 776 -13.63 14.54 -7.04
CA GLY A 776 -13.75 13.23 -6.37
C GLY A 776 -14.55 12.19 -7.15
N GLU A 777 -14.73 12.40 -8.45
CA GLU A 777 -15.35 11.46 -9.41
C GLU A 777 -14.43 11.32 -10.63
N TRP A 778 -14.39 10.15 -11.26
CA TRP A 778 -13.57 9.92 -12.45
C TRP A 778 -14.20 10.53 -13.70
N ALA A 779 -13.43 11.38 -14.40
CA ALA A 779 -13.74 11.89 -15.73
C ALA A 779 -12.96 11.06 -16.78
N THR A 780 -13.68 10.30 -17.60
CA THR A 780 -13.11 9.33 -18.54
C THR A 780 -13.39 9.68 -20.00
N GLY A 781 -12.55 9.22 -20.92
CA GLY A 781 -12.68 9.52 -22.34
C GLY A 781 -11.49 8.99 -23.13
N PHE A 782 -11.18 9.63 -24.28
CA PHE A 782 -10.18 9.10 -25.21
C PHE A 782 -9.34 10.17 -25.89
N LEU A 783 -8.11 9.79 -26.22
CA LEU A 783 -7.29 10.35 -27.29
C LEU A 783 -7.41 9.40 -28.50
N THR A 784 -7.54 9.95 -29.71
CA THR A 784 -7.51 9.19 -30.96
C THR A 784 -6.62 9.91 -31.97
N TRP A 785 -5.64 9.22 -32.55
CA TRP A 785 -4.93 9.68 -33.74
C TRP A 785 -5.58 9.10 -34.99
N THR A 786 -5.79 9.95 -35.99
CA THR A 786 -6.48 9.61 -37.24
C THR A 786 -5.56 9.93 -38.43
N GLY A 787 -5.60 9.13 -39.50
CA GLY A 787 -4.85 9.40 -40.75
C GLY A 787 -3.90 8.31 -41.23
N GLY A 788 -3.77 7.20 -40.49
CA GLY A 788 -3.23 5.93 -41.00
C GLY A 788 -4.32 5.05 -41.65
N ALA A 789 -4.04 3.75 -41.77
CA ALA A 789 -4.99 2.71 -42.18
C ALA A 789 -6.06 2.44 -41.10
N ASN A 790 -5.67 2.53 -39.83
CA ASN A 790 -6.53 2.42 -38.66
C ASN A 790 -6.46 3.69 -37.80
N ASP A 791 -7.51 3.95 -37.02
CA ASP A 791 -7.51 4.97 -35.98
C ASP A 791 -6.84 4.42 -34.71
N VAL A 792 -5.94 5.19 -34.11
CA VAL A 792 -5.10 4.79 -32.97
C VAL A 792 -5.69 5.36 -31.69
N ARG A 793 -6.28 4.52 -30.84
CA ARG A 793 -7.06 4.93 -29.66
C ARG A 793 -6.28 4.75 -28.36
N SER A 794 -6.45 5.67 -27.43
CA SER A 794 -5.91 5.59 -26.06
C SER A 794 -6.97 6.03 -25.05
N PRO A 795 -7.35 5.21 -24.05
CA PRO A 795 -8.22 5.65 -22.97
C PRO A 795 -7.52 6.71 -22.10
N ILE A 796 -8.33 7.65 -21.61
CA ILE A 796 -7.94 8.67 -20.63
C ILE A 796 -8.87 8.54 -19.42
N ALA A 797 -8.30 8.53 -18.23
CA ALA A 797 -9.03 8.61 -16.96
C ALA A 797 -8.38 9.68 -16.07
N VAL A 798 -9.19 10.61 -15.55
CA VAL A 798 -8.72 11.74 -14.76
C VAL A 798 -9.58 11.84 -13.50
N PHE A 799 -8.96 11.92 -12.32
CA PHE A 799 -9.66 12.13 -11.05
C PHE A 799 -9.40 13.55 -10.53
N PRO A 800 -10.33 14.51 -10.70
CA PRO A 800 -10.09 15.88 -10.31
C PRO A 800 -10.23 16.04 -8.78
N VAL A 801 -9.14 16.43 -8.13
CA VAL A 801 -9.13 16.75 -6.70
C VAL A 801 -9.23 18.28 -6.53
N PRO A 802 -9.88 18.80 -5.47
CA PRO A 802 -9.96 20.25 -5.26
C PRO A 802 -8.60 20.88 -4.91
N VAL A 803 -7.67 20.07 -4.43
CA VAL A 803 -6.32 20.47 -4.05
C VAL A 803 -5.39 19.24 -4.00
N ASP A 804 -4.17 19.39 -4.50
CA ASP A 804 -3.00 18.55 -4.19
C ASP A 804 -2.34 19.09 -2.90
N ALA A 805 -2.11 18.21 -1.93
CA ALA A 805 -1.68 18.56 -0.57
C ALA A 805 -0.79 17.47 0.03
N PRO A 806 0.18 17.82 0.91
CA PRO A 806 1.04 16.83 1.55
C PRO A 806 0.23 15.91 2.47
N GLU A 807 0.60 14.64 2.49
CA GLU A 807 -0.02 13.60 3.33
C GLU A 807 0.07 13.95 4.83
N SER A 808 1.24 14.41 5.29
CA SER A 808 1.49 14.78 6.68
C SER A 808 2.34 16.04 6.83
N VAL A 809 2.23 16.69 7.99
CA VAL A 809 3.13 17.75 8.47
C VAL A 809 3.36 17.62 9.97
N SER A 810 4.61 17.78 10.41
CA SER A 810 5.00 17.65 11.82
C SER A 810 5.42 19.00 12.41
N GLY A 811 5.14 19.20 13.70
CA GLY A 811 5.42 20.41 14.47
C GLY A 811 5.87 20.10 15.90
N ALA A 812 6.27 21.13 16.65
CA ALA A 812 6.77 20.95 18.01
C ALA A 812 6.41 22.11 18.97
N GLY A 813 6.41 21.80 20.26
CA GLY A 813 6.21 22.72 21.38
C GLY A 813 4.75 22.81 21.86
N THR A 814 4.54 22.98 23.17
CA THR A 814 3.22 23.26 23.79
C THR A 814 2.51 24.52 23.25
N THR A 815 3.21 25.33 22.47
CA THR A 815 2.67 26.42 21.63
C THR A 815 3.59 26.56 20.41
N GLY A 816 3.03 26.46 19.21
CA GLY A 816 3.81 26.38 17.98
C GLY A 816 2.97 26.61 16.71
N SER A 817 3.61 26.47 15.56
CA SER A 817 3.01 26.68 14.24
C SER A 817 3.82 26.01 13.13
N VAL A 818 3.16 25.52 12.07
CA VAL A 818 3.79 25.01 10.85
C VAL A 818 3.09 25.56 9.61
N ASP A 819 3.84 25.90 8.56
CA ASP A 819 3.30 26.35 7.28
C ASP A 819 3.07 25.14 6.36
N VAL A 820 1.84 24.96 5.88
CA VAL A 820 1.45 23.91 4.94
C VAL A 820 1.21 24.55 3.57
N THR A 821 1.80 23.99 2.51
CA THR A 821 1.71 24.51 1.15
C THR A 821 1.10 23.47 0.21
N VAL A 822 0.13 23.91 -0.59
CA VAL A 822 -0.77 23.06 -1.39
C VAL A 822 -0.93 23.62 -2.81
N ALA A 823 -1.32 22.79 -3.78
CA ALA A 823 -1.62 23.19 -5.15
C ALA A 823 -3.13 23.06 -5.44
N PRO A 824 -3.91 24.17 -5.41
CA PRO A 824 -5.35 24.12 -5.63
C PRO A 824 -5.73 24.04 -7.11
N SER A 825 -6.76 23.23 -7.42
CA SER A 825 -7.28 23.06 -8.78
C SER A 825 -8.35 24.09 -9.16
N LEU A 826 -8.68 24.99 -8.23
CA LEU A 826 -9.76 25.97 -8.34
C LEU A 826 -9.28 27.36 -7.91
N THR A 827 -9.96 28.40 -8.44
CA THR A 827 -9.78 29.78 -8.00
C THR A 827 -10.95 30.20 -7.12
N GLY A 828 -10.72 30.47 -5.84
CA GLY A 828 -11.79 30.74 -4.88
C GLY A 828 -11.29 30.79 -3.44
N GLU A 829 -12.07 30.16 -2.55
CA GLU A 829 -11.78 29.97 -1.13
C GLU A 829 -12.08 28.50 -0.80
N ILE A 830 -11.20 27.81 -0.08
CA ILE A 830 -11.37 26.41 0.39
C ILE A 830 -11.47 26.43 1.91
N ASP A 831 -12.60 26.01 2.48
CA ASP A 831 -12.75 25.86 3.94
C ASP A 831 -11.79 24.79 4.48
N LEU A 832 -11.09 25.06 5.60
CA LEU A 832 -10.17 24.13 6.23
C LEU A 832 -10.84 23.46 7.44
N GLY A 833 -11.35 22.24 7.24
CA GLY A 833 -11.95 21.44 8.30
C GLY A 833 -10.88 20.89 9.25
N LEU A 834 -10.74 21.49 10.43
CA LEU A 834 -9.77 21.05 11.44
C LEU A 834 -10.39 20.06 12.44
N SER A 835 -9.71 18.94 12.64
CA SER A 835 -9.98 17.97 13.70
C SER A 835 -8.70 17.68 14.48
N GLY A 836 -8.79 17.52 15.80
CA GLY A 836 -7.64 17.50 16.71
C GLY A 836 -7.29 18.89 17.27
N LEU A 837 -6.13 19.09 17.88
CA LEU A 837 -5.09 18.11 18.19
C LEU A 837 -5.53 17.22 19.36
N VAL A 838 -5.73 15.92 19.14
CA VAL A 838 -5.99 14.94 20.22
C VAL A 838 -4.65 14.43 20.76
N PRO A 839 -4.49 14.23 22.08
CA PRO A 839 -3.29 13.58 22.61
C PRO A 839 -3.28 12.11 22.19
N GLN A 840 -2.08 11.55 21.98
CA GLN A 840 -1.94 10.09 21.85
C GLN A 840 -2.11 9.46 23.25
N GLU A 841 -3.08 8.56 23.41
CA GLU A 841 -3.37 7.89 24.67
C GLU A 841 -2.48 6.65 24.84
N LEU A 842 -1.57 6.71 25.82
CA LEU A 842 -0.80 5.57 26.30
C LEU A 842 -1.75 4.49 26.89
N ARG A 843 -1.69 3.27 26.35
CA ARG A 843 -2.44 2.09 26.82
C ARG A 843 -1.60 1.32 27.84
N VAL A 844 -2.24 0.64 28.78
CA VAL A 844 -1.55 -0.13 29.84
C VAL A 844 -2.38 -1.36 30.15
N ASN A 845 -1.88 -2.53 29.76
CA ASN A 845 -2.61 -3.78 29.88
C ASN A 845 -2.75 -4.17 31.37
N PRO A 846 -3.98 -4.24 31.93
CA PRO A 846 -4.22 -4.36 33.36
C PRO A 846 -3.92 -5.75 33.96
N ASP A 847 -3.64 -6.76 33.13
CA ASP A 847 -3.27 -8.10 33.59
C ASP A 847 -1.78 -8.22 33.98
N PHE A 848 -0.96 -7.22 33.59
CA PHE A 848 0.46 -7.12 33.95
C PHE A 848 0.73 -6.10 35.09
N PRO A 849 1.90 -6.16 35.76
CA PRO A 849 2.28 -5.16 36.75
C PRO A 849 2.52 -3.78 36.13
N GLU A 850 2.00 -2.72 36.75
CA GLU A 850 2.19 -1.32 36.33
C GLU A 850 3.68 -0.93 36.23
N VAL A 851 4.15 -0.62 35.01
CA VAL A 851 5.50 -0.11 34.73
C VAL A 851 5.45 1.42 34.76
N PRO A 852 6.10 2.12 35.72
CA PRO A 852 5.85 3.54 35.93
C PRO A 852 6.29 4.42 34.74
N GLY A 853 5.29 5.04 34.10
CA GLY A 853 5.49 5.93 32.95
C GLY A 853 5.43 5.25 31.59
N HIS A 854 5.22 3.94 31.53
CA HIS A 854 5.22 3.17 30.28
C HIS A 854 4.02 2.25 30.12
N SER A 855 3.77 1.76 28.90
CA SER A 855 2.78 0.69 28.65
C SER A 855 3.19 -0.65 29.23
N GLY A 856 4.49 -0.94 29.25
CA GLY A 856 5.04 -2.15 29.84
C GLY A 856 6.57 -2.25 29.76
N ASP A 857 7.07 -3.44 30.09
CA ASP A 857 8.47 -3.84 30.05
C ASP A 857 8.62 -5.27 29.49
N GLN A 858 9.83 -5.82 29.53
CA GLN A 858 10.06 -7.21 29.09
C GLN A 858 9.17 -8.27 29.77
N ASP A 859 8.64 -8.02 30.97
CA ASP A 859 7.80 -9.00 31.69
C ASP A 859 6.29 -8.78 31.44
N SER A 860 5.93 -7.83 30.57
CA SER A 860 4.56 -7.37 30.32
C SER A 860 3.86 -8.02 29.10
N PHE A 861 4.24 -9.27 28.79
CA PHE A 861 3.73 -10.07 27.66
C PHE A 861 3.34 -11.49 28.10
N TYR A 862 2.29 -12.05 27.47
CA TYR A 862 1.85 -13.42 27.70
C TYR A 862 2.79 -14.41 27.01
N ASP A 863 3.24 -15.46 27.71
CA ASP A 863 3.93 -16.61 27.12
C ASP A 863 2.90 -17.52 26.45
N GLU A 864 2.77 -17.41 25.13
CA GLU A 864 1.83 -18.19 24.31
C GLU A 864 2.53 -19.36 23.59
N GLY A 865 3.76 -19.69 23.99
CA GLY A 865 4.53 -20.80 23.46
C GLY A 865 5.02 -20.54 22.03
N GLU A 866 4.49 -21.31 21.06
CA GLU A 866 4.88 -21.18 19.65
C GLU A 866 4.31 -19.91 18.98
N ALA A 867 3.29 -19.28 19.58
CA ALA A 867 2.76 -17.97 19.16
C ALA A 867 3.58 -16.76 19.70
N GLY A 868 4.69 -17.01 20.40
CA GLY A 868 5.60 -15.99 20.91
C GLY A 868 5.12 -15.28 22.18
N PHE A 869 5.51 -14.01 22.33
CA PHE A 869 5.19 -13.18 23.48
C PHE A 869 4.33 -12.00 23.07
N ASN A 870 3.02 -12.07 23.35
CA ASN A 870 2.05 -11.09 22.90
C ASN A 870 1.46 -10.28 24.07
N THR A 871 1.02 -9.05 23.79
CA THR A 871 0.15 -8.26 24.67
C THR A 871 -0.98 -7.66 23.82
N TYR A 872 -2.15 -7.43 24.41
CA TYR A 872 -3.37 -7.12 23.68
C TYR A 872 -4.12 -5.95 24.33
N GLU A 873 -4.65 -5.05 23.51
CA GLU A 873 -5.46 -3.90 23.90
C GLU A 873 -6.68 -3.76 22.99
N ILE A 874 -7.77 -3.17 23.50
CA ILE A 874 -9.01 -2.99 22.74
C ILE A 874 -9.36 -1.49 22.67
N VAL A 875 -9.62 -1.01 21.45
CA VAL A 875 -9.91 0.39 21.13
C VAL A 875 -11.21 0.45 20.33
N ASP A 876 -12.20 1.21 20.81
CA ASP A 876 -13.43 1.46 20.04
C ASP A 876 -13.24 2.70 19.13
N VAL A 877 -13.47 2.51 17.84
CA VAL A 877 -13.44 3.57 16.81
C VAL A 877 -14.88 4.00 16.49
N PRO A 878 -15.30 5.24 16.83
CA PRO A 878 -16.67 5.69 16.66
C PRO A 878 -17.01 6.11 15.22
N GLU A 879 -18.32 6.13 14.93
CA GLU A 879 -18.87 6.69 13.69
C GLU A 879 -18.47 8.17 13.54
N GLY A 880 -17.96 8.53 12.36
CA GLY A 880 -17.43 9.88 12.10
C GLY A 880 -16.00 10.11 12.59
N THR A 881 -15.21 9.05 12.79
CA THR A 881 -13.74 9.17 12.90
C THR A 881 -13.15 9.62 11.56
N GLU A 882 -12.30 10.65 11.58
CA GLU A 882 -11.59 11.15 10.39
C GLU A 882 -10.21 10.52 10.22
N PHE A 883 -9.56 10.13 11.32
CA PHE A 883 -8.27 9.42 11.32
C PHE A 883 -8.10 8.64 12.63
N ALA A 884 -7.42 7.49 12.58
CA ALA A 884 -6.95 6.78 13.77
C ALA A 884 -5.49 6.32 13.58
N ARG A 885 -4.69 6.38 14.64
CA ARG A 885 -3.35 5.77 14.68
C ARG A 885 -3.20 4.88 15.91
N PHE A 886 -2.48 3.79 15.75
CA PHE A 886 -2.01 2.90 16.80
C PHE A 886 -0.49 2.82 16.62
N ALA A 887 0.30 3.07 17.66
CA ALA A 887 1.76 3.08 17.56
C ALA A 887 2.40 2.50 18.83
N VAL A 888 3.51 1.78 18.70
CA VAL A 888 4.33 1.33 19.83
C VAL A 888 5.73 1.88 19.67
N GLU A 889 6.35 2.33 20.76
CA GLU A 889 7.70 2.91 20.76
C GLU A 889 8.55 2.39 21.92
N THR A 890 9.89 2.36 21.75
CA THR A 890 10.85 2.13 22.83
C THR A 890 12.19 2.81 22.58
N GLU A 891 12.82 3.34 23.64
CA GLU A 891 14.19 3.88 23.62
C GLU A 891 15.28 2.81 23.35
N ALA A 892 14.92 1.52 23.34
CA ALA A 892 15.86 0.41 23.16
C ALA A 892 16.05 -0.03 21.68
N THR A 893 15.92 0.91 20.73
CA THR A 893 15.83 0.66 19.27
C THR A 893 16.95 -0.18 18.66
N GLU A 894 18.17 -0.10 19.20
CA GLU A 894 19.35 -0.84 18.70
C GLU A 894 19.40 -2.30 19.21
N THR A 895 18.50 -2.70 20.14
CA THR A 895 18.56 -4.00 20.82
C THR A 895 17.20 -4.63 21.12
N THR A 896 16.10 -4.05 20.63
CA THR A 896 14.71 -4.47 20.87
C THR A 896 13.91 -4.34 19.58
N ASP A 897 12.83 -5.11 19.46
CA ASP A 897 12.09 -5.34 18.22
C ASP A 897 10.63 -5.69 18.60
N LEU A 898 9.65 -4.89 18.18
CA LEU A 898 8.27 -4.90 18.69
C LEU A 898 7.23 -4.75 17.57
N ASP A 899 6.67 -5.86 17.09
CA ASP A 899 5.65 -5.84 16.03
C ASP A 899 4.29 -5.34 16.54
N MET A 900 3.51 -4.71 15.66
CA MET A 900 2.10 -4.39 15.87
C MET A 900 1.18 -5.06 14.84
N THR A 901 0.04 -5.58 15.30
CA THR A 901 -1.10 -5.97 14.46
C THR A 901 -2.38 -5.32 14.97
N VAL A 902 -3.25 -4.89 14.07
CA VAL A 902 -4.54 -4.26 14.36
C VAL A 902 -5.63 -4.99 13.59
N TYR A 903 -6.71 -5.39 14.27
CA TYR A 903 -7.82 -6.14 13.67
C TYR A 903 -9.15 -5.45 13.95
N ARG A 904 -10.04 -5.26 12.96
CA ARG A 904 -11.43 -4.86 13.22
C ARG A 904 -12.28 -6.09 13.53
N VAL A 905 -12.53 -6.33 14.82
CA VAL A 905 -13.18 -7.56 15.33
C VAL A 905 -14.71 -7.49 15.33
N VAL A 906 -15.37 -8.65 15.41
CA VAL A 906 -16.83 -8.75 15.55
C VAL A 906 -17.31 -8.08 16.84
N SER A 907 -16.59 -8.28 17.96
CA SER A 907 -16.82 -7.60 19.24
C SER A 907 -15.65 -7.85 20.21
N PRO A 908 -15.57 -7.16 21.37
CA PRO A 908 -14.58 -7.50 22.41
C PRO A 908 -14.64 -8.96 22.91
N ASP A 909 -15.79 -9.63 22.78
CA ASP A 909 -16.00 -11.04 23.18
C ASP A 909 -15.86 -12.03 22.00
N ASP A 910 -15.65 -11.57 20.76
CA ASP A 910 -15.57 -12.38 19.53
C ASP A 910 -14.51 -11.79 18.61
N LEU A 911 -13.27 -12.27 18.77
CA LEU A 911 -12.07 -11.74 18.13
C LEU A 911 -11.87 -12.19 16.67
N ARG A 912 -12.87 -12.82 16.06
CA ARG A 912 -12.90 -12.99 14.60
C ARG A 912 -12.95 -11.61 13.97
N TYR A 913 -12.15 -11.38 12.93
CA TYR A 913 -12.02 -10.07 12.31
C TYR A 913 -12.73 -9.99 10.95
N TYR A 914 -13.01 -8.75 10.53
CA TYR A 914 -13.47 -8.42 9.18
C TYR A 914 -12.33 -7.85 8.32
N GLU A 915 -11.40 -7.14 8.95
CA GLU A 915 -10.32 -6.37 8.34
C GLU A 915 -9.11 -6.44 9.29
N GLN A 916 -7.90 -6.39 8.73
CA GLN A 916 -6.62 -6.50 9.45
C GLN A 916 -5.57 -5.57 8.83
N TRP A 917 -4.67 -5.06 9.66
CA TRP A 917 -3.52 -4.23 9.31
C TRP A 917 -2.33 -4.58 10.22
N SER A 918 -1.10 -4.43 9.75
CA SER A 918 0.11 -4.65 10.56
C SER A 918 1.17 -3.59 10.31
N SER A 919 2.10 -3.48 11.26
CA SER A 919 3.33 -2.69 11.18
C SER A 919 4.37 -3.48 11.99
N ALA A 920 5.35 -4.07 11.30
CA ALA A 920 6.25 -5.09 11.84
C ALA A 920 7.59 -5.05 11.09
N THR A 921 8.26 -3.89 11.10
CA THR A 921 9.56 -3.69 10.47
C THR A 921 10.70 -4.05 11.43
N ALA A 922 11.96 -3.96 10.99
CA ALA A 922 13.14 -4.12 11.87
C ALA A 922 13.39 -2.88 12.75
N SER A 923 12.31 -2.29 13.27
CA SER A 923 12.27 -1.11 14.13
C SER A 923 11.58 -1.49 15.42
N ALA A 924 12.16 -1.11 16.55
CA ALA A 924 11.47 -1.26 17.84
C ALA A 924 10.25 -0.32 17.99
N ASN A 925 10.04 0.57 17.02
CA ASN A 925 8.91 1.50 16.95
C ASN A 925 8.08 1.23 15.68
N GLU A 926 6.79 0.97 15.84
CA GLU A 926 5.86 0.54 14.78
C GLU A 926 4.53 1.32 14.84
N ALA A 927 3.87 1.56 13.70
CA ALA A 927 2.62 2.33 13.67
C ALA A 927 1.65 2.01 12.52
N VAL A 928 0.40 1.65 12.85
CA VAL A 928 -0.73 1.51 11.92
C VAL A 928 -1.54 2.81 11.89
N SER A 929 -1.80 3.36 10.70
CA SER A 929 -2.57 4.59 10.48
C SER A 929 -3.76 4.36 9.53
N LEU A 930 -4.97 4.77 9.92
CA LEU A 930 -6.21 4.56 9.17
C LEU A 930 -6.94 5.89 8.93
N THR A 931 -7.21 6.22 7.66
CA THR A 931 -7.97 7.42 7.27
C THR A 931 -9.45 7.08 7.10
N ALA A 932 -10.33 7.89 7.72
CA ALA A 932 -11.79 7.69 7.75
C ALA A 932 -12.25 6.25 8.07
N PRO A 933 -11.70 5.59 9.13
CA PRO A 933 -11.94 4.17 9.40
C PRO A 933 -13.41 3.84 9.70
N THR A 934 -13.83 2.65 9.28
CA THR A 934 -15.16 2.10 9.58
C THR A 934 -15.38 1.95 11.08
N ALA A 935 -16.53 2.43 11.58
CA ALA A 935 -16.86 2.35 12.99
C ALA A 935 -16.93 0.90 13.50
N GLY A 936 -16.29 0.61 14.63
CA GLY A 936 -16.22 -0.73 15.20
C GLY A 936 -15.25 -0.85 16.37
N THR A 937 -15.14 -2.06 16.91
CA THR A 937 -14.13 -2.41 17.92
C THR A 937 -12.87 -2.91 17.21
N TYR A 938 -11.73 -2.37 17.62
CA TYR A 938 -10.41 -2.73 17.09
C TYR A 938 -9.59 -3.42 18.20
N LEU A 939 -9.01 -4.57 17.87
CA LEU A 939 -8.04 -5.28 18.71
C LEU A 939 -6.63 -4.88 18.25
N VAL A 940 -5.82 -4.33 19.16
CA VAL A 940 -4.40 -4.08 18.94
C VAL A 940 -3.60 -5.18 19.64
N LYS A 941 -2.71 -5.82 18.90
CA LYS A 941 -1.74 -6.82 19.36
C LYS A 941 -0.35 -6.21 19.23
N VAL A 942 0.47 -6.32 20.26
CA VAL A 942 1.91 -6.06 20.17
C VAL A 942 2.68 -7.33 20.51
N ASN A 943 3.59 -7.75 19.63
CA ASN A 943 4.51 -8.86 19.86
C ASN A 943 5.85 -8.33 20.36
N ARG A 944 6.51 -9.08 21.23
CA ARG A 944 7.93 -8.87 21.57
C ARG A 944 8.77 -9.89 20.82
N TYR A 945 9.21 -9.51 19.63
CA TYR A 945 9.92 -10.38 18.70
C TYR A 945 11.37 -10.63 19.15
N SER A 946 12.12 -9.56 19.44
CA SER A 946 13.48 -9.67 20.00
C SER A 946 13.80 -8.54 20.98
N PHE A 947 14.69 -8.79 21.95
CA PHE A 947 15.03 -7.80 22.99
C PHE A 947 16.33 -8.15 23.73
N SER A 948 16.94 -7.13 24.34
CA SER A 948 17.98 -7.28 25.36
C SER A 948 17.49 -6.74 26.70
N GLU A 949 17.54 -7.53 27.77
CA GLU A 949 17.07 -7.09 29.08
C GLU A 949 17.98 -6.02 29.73
N PRO A 950 17.41 -4.98 30.36
CA PRO A 950 15.98 -4.61 30.43
C PRO A 950 15.58 -3.56 29.37
N PHE A 951 14.29 -3.52 29.01
CA PHE A 951 13.68 -2.46 28.19
C PHE A 951 12.25 -2.13 28.66
N THR A 952 11.73 -0.98 28.24
CA THR A 952 10.33 -0.55 28.44
C THR A 952 9.73 -0.10 27.11
N TYR A 953 8.41 -0.18 26.94
CA TYR A 953 7.73 0.19 25.69
C TYR A 953 6.43 0.94 25.94
N ASP A 954 6.03 1.74 24.94
CA ASP A 954 4.91 2.68 24.97
C ASP A 954 3.97 2.47 23.78
N LEU A 955 2.92 1.68 24.01
CA LEU A 955 1.79 1.51 23.10
C LEU A 955 0.84 2.70 23.26
N THR A 956 0.87 3.61 22.29
CA THR A 956 0.01 4.79 22.19
C THR A 956 -1.05 4.61 21.11
N THR A 957 -2.19 5.30 21.27
CA THR A 957 -3.28 5.27 20.28
C THR A 957 -4.00 6.62 20.21
N ALA A 958 -4.41 7.03 19.02
CA ALA A 958 -5.12 8.29 18.80
C ALA A 958 -6.33 8.07 17.89
N VAL A 959 -7.49 8.64 18.25
CA VAL A 959 -8.73 8.55 17.48
C VAL A 959 -9.27 9.97 17.26
N VAL A 960 -9.06 10.49 16.05
CA VAL A 960 -9.42 11.85 15.66
C VAL A 960 -10.86 11.86 15.13
N ALA A 961 -11.82 12.08 16.03
CA ALA A 961 -13.22 12.27 15.66
C ALA A 961 -13.46 13.61 14.93
N ALA A 962 -14.42 13.64 14.01
CA ALA A 962 -14.76 14.83 13.22
C ALA A 962 -15.08 16.05 14.09
N GLY A 963 -14.32 17.14 13.90
CA GLY A 963 -14.47 18.37 14.67
C GLY A 963 -14.12 18.25 16.15
N ALA A 964 -13.36 17.23 16.57
CA ALA A 964 -12.68 17.23 17.85
C ALA A 964 -11.72 18.42 17.92
N THR A 965 -11.64 19.11 19.06
CA THR A 965 -10.75 20.27 19.24
C THR A 965 -9.91 20.12 20.50
N GLY A 966 -8.58 20.06 20.35
CA GLY A 966 -7.62 20.08 21.45
C GLY A 966 -6.49 21.08 21.19
N GLY A 967 -6.07 21.77 22.26
CA GLY A 967 -5.32 23.03 22.16
C GLY A 967 -6.14 24.16 21.50
N GLU A 968 -5.52 25.34 21.35
CA GLU A 968 -6.02 26.41 20.47
C GLU A 968 -5.66 26.12 18.99
N PHE A 969 -5.97 24.91 18.50
CA PHE A 969 -5.63 24.47 17.15
C PHE A 969 -6.43 25.26 16.10
N THR A 970 -5.72 25.90 15.18
CA THR A 970 -6.25 26.87 14.20
C THR A 970 -5.44 26.84 12.91
N ALA A 971 -6.06 27.28 11.82
CA ALA A 971 -5.42 27.56 10.53
C ALA A 971 -5.56 29.04 10.20
N THR A 972 -4.62 29.61 9.43
CA THR A 972 -4.73 30.97 8.90
C THR A 972 -3.97 31.10 7.58
N PRO A 973 -4.59 31.59 6.49
CA PRO A 973 -6.00 31.94 6.37
C PRO A 973 -6.92 30.70 6.35
N ASP A 974 -8.10 30.84 6.95
CA ASP A 974 -9.23 29.92 6.84
C ASP A 974 -10.51 30.76 6.60
N PRO A 975 -11.28 30.51 5.52
CA PRO A 975 -10.95 29.62 4.41
C PRO A 975 -9.68 30.07 3.66
N LEU A 976 -9.00 29.12 3.03
CA LEU A 976 -7.77 29.32 2.26
C LEU A 976 -8.10 29.97 0.90
N PRO A 977 -7.63 31.20 0.61
CA PRO A 977 -7.80 31.81 -0.70
C PRO A 977 -6.89 31.10 -1.72
N THR A 978 -7.47 30.73 -2.86
CA THR A 978 -6.83 29.86 -3.86
C THR A 978 -6.91 30.46 -5.26
N VAL A 979 -5.91 30.16 -6.08
CA VAL A 979 -5.86 30.48 -7.52
C VAL A 979 -5.38 29.23 -8.24
N GLN A 980 -6.15 28.78 -9.24
CA GLN A 980 -5.89 27.55 -9.98
C GLN A 980 -4.48 27.58 -10.59
N GLY A 981 -3.61 26.65 -10.18
CA GLY A 981 -2.23 26.56 -10.67
C GLY A 981 -1.22 27.51 -9.98
N GLU A 982 -1.61 28.29 -8.97
CA GLU A 982 -0.66 28.97 -8.07
C GLU A 982 -0.67 28.27 -6.70
N LYS A 983 0.50 27.88 -6.18
CA LYS A 983 0.58 27.24 -4.85
C LYS A 983 0.09 28.19 -3.75
N ALA A 984 -0.80 27.70 -2.89
CA ALA A 984 -1.35 28.40 -1.75
C ALA A 984 -0.70 27.89 -0.45
N THR A 985 -0.59 28.73 0.57
CA THR A 985 0.02 28.38 1.87
C THR A 985 -0.87 28.85 3.01
N TYR A 986 -1.06 28.00 4.02
CA TYR A 986 -1.70 28.37 5.28
C TYR A 986 -0.82 27.95 6.47
N THR A 987 -0.84 28.75 7.52
CA THR A 987 -0.14 28.46 8.77
C THR A 987 -1.10 27.74 9.70
N LEU A 988 -0.78 26.50 10.08
CA LEU A 988 -1.35 25.85 11.26
C LEU A 988 -0.73 26.44 12.52
N SER A 989 -1.50 26.56 13.60
CA SER A 989 -1.05 27.10 14.88
C SER A 989 -1.79 26.45 16.03
N TRP A 990 -1.11 26.26 17.16
CA TRP A 990 -1.65 25.66 18.38
C TRP A 990 -1.05 26.31 19.62
N ALA A 991 -1.81 26.29 20.72
CA ALA A 991 -1.35 26.71 22.04
C ALA A 991 -2.06 25.91 23.14
N GLY A 992 -1.46 25.83 24.32
CA GLY A 992 -2.08 25.19 25.49
C GLY A 992 -2.20 23.67 25.40
N LEU A 993 -1.29 23.02 24.67
CA LEU A 993 -1.09 21.57 24.78
C LEU A 993 -0.39 21.25 26.11
N GLU A 994 -0.65 20.07 26.67
CA GLU A 994 0.10 19.57 27.82
C GLU A 994 1.54 19.20 27.38
N PRO A 995 2.57 19.44 28.22
CA PRO A 995 3.95 19.05 27.91
C PRO A 995 4.12 17.53 27.95
N GLU A 996 5.22 17.04 27.36
CA GLU A 996 5.62 15.62 27.40
C GLU A 996 4.47 14.71 26.90
N THR A 997 3.80 15.14 25.83
CA THR A 997 2.65 14.48 25.21
C THR A 997 2.67 14.70 23.71
N SER A 998 2.64 13.62 22.94
CA SER A 998 2.46 13.63 21.49
C SER A 998 1.01 13.91 21.10
N TYR A 999 0.78 14.62 20.01
CA TYR A 999 -0.55 14.97 19.53
C TYR A 999 -0.75 14.69 18.04
N LEU A 1000 -1.97 14.30 17.68
CA LEU A 1000 -2.42 14.08 16.30
C LEU A 1000 -3.64 14.93 15.93
N GLY A 1001 -3.66 15.42 14.70
CA GLY A 1001 -4.76 16.16 14.12
C GLY A 1001 -4.84 15.95 12.61
N VAL A 1002 -5.85 16.56 12.00
CA VAL A 1002 -6.21 16.39 10.59
C VAL A 1002 -6.69 17.73 10.04
N VAL A 1003 -6.25 18.06 8.83
CA VAL A 1003 -6.85 19.11 8.00
C VAL A 1003 -7.59 18.45 6.84
N ARG A 1004 -8.90 18.65 6.77
CA ARG A 1004 -9.72 18.39 5.57
C ARG A 1004 -9.80 19.65 4.72
N TYR A 1005 -9.72 19.47 3.41
CA TYR A 1005 -9.94 20.53 2.42
C TYR A 1005 -11.39 20.47 1.88
N GLY A 1006 -12.24 21.42 2.29
CA GLY A 1006 -13.65 21.50 1.91
C GLY A 1006 -14.48 20.27 2.33
N ASP A 1007 -15.33 19.77 1.43
CA ASP A 1007 -16.11 18.53 1.60
C ASP A 1007 -15.41 17.29 0.98
N SER A 1008 -14.12 17.39 0.62
CA SER A 1008 -13.41 16.33 -0.11
C SER A 1008 -12.98 15.13 0.76
N SER A 1009 -12.39 14.11 0.13
CA SER A 1009 -11.64 13.03 0.79
C SER A 1009 -10.22 13.42 1.20
N ILE A 1010 -9.61 14.45 0.59
CA ILE A 1010 -8.18 14.81 0.77
C ILE A 1010 -7.92 15.31 2.20
N ARG A 1011 -6.86 14.78 2.84
CA ARG A 1011 -6.43 15.12 4.20
C ARG A 1011 -4.95 15.48 4.22
N THR A 1012 -4.57 16.31 5.19
CA THR A 1012 -3.19 16.40 5.69
C THR A 1012 -3.21 16.04 7.18
N ILE A 1013 -2.45 15.02 7.57
CA ILE A 1013 -2.23 14.62 8.96
C ILE A 1013 -1.30 15.62 9.64
N VAL A 1014 -1.55 15.92 10.92
CA VAL A 1014 -0.82 16.94 11.68
C VAL A 1014 -0.29 16.32 12.96
N GLU A 1015 1.03 16.22 13.06
CA GLU A 1015 1.73 15.64 14.21
C GLU A 1015 2.35 16.77 15.04
N VAL A 1016 2.19 16.77 16.37
CA VAL A 1016 2.78 17.80 17.23
C VAL A 1016 3.40 17.20 18.49
N GLU A 1017 4.72 17.29 18.56
CA GLU A 1017 5.49 16.93 19.75
C GLU A 1017 5.57 18.09 20.74
N SER A 1018 4.77 18.06 21.81
CA SER A 1018 4.66 19.19 22.73
C SER A 1018 5.97 19.51 23.48
N GLY A 1019 6.82 18.49 23.67
CA GLY A 1019 8.15 18.59 24.27
C GLY A 1019 8.14 18.90 25.78
N GLN A 1020 9.33 19.01 26.36
CA GLN A 1020 9.49 19.14 27.82
C GLN A 1020 8.81 20.37 28.44
N GLY A 1021 8.28 20.18 29.64
CA GLY A 1021 7.69 21.24 30.46
C GLY A 1021 8.72 22.29 30.92
N ALA A 1022 8.24 23.47 31.34
CA ALA A 1022 9.12 24.48 31.94
C ALA A 1022 9.65 24.00 33.32
N PRO A 1023 10.97 24.01 33.60
CA PRO A 1023 11.51 23.45 34.84
C PRO A 1023 10.86 23.97 36.12
N VAL A 1024 10.54 23.07 37.05
CA VAL A 1024 9.79 23.38 38.28
C VAL A 1024 10.73 23.43 39.49
N ALA A 1025 10.63 24.48 40.30
CA ALA A 1025 11.47 24.60 41.51
C ALA A 1025 10.89 23.78 42.68
N VAL A 1026 11.43 22.57 42.89
CA VAL A 1026 11.07 21.69 44.02
C VAL A 1026 11.62 22.19 45.36
N VAL A 1027 12.74 22.95 45.36
CA VAL A 1027 13.20 23.74 46.52
C VAL A 1027 13.47 25.17 46.08
N ALA A 1028 12.79 26.13 46.70
CA ALA A 1028 12.93 27.54 46.37
C ALA A 1028 14.37 28.06 46.64
N PRO A 1029 14.88 29.02 45.84
CA PRO A 1029 16.17 29.67 46.08
C PRO A 1029 16.26 30.32 47.48
N GLU A 1030 17.44 30.29 48.10
CA GLU A 1030 17.69 30.95 49.38
C GLU A 1030 18.68 32.11 49.25
N VAL A 1031 18.40 33.23 49.94
CA VAL A 1031 19.30 34.38 50.08
C VAL A 1031 19.90 34.40 51.48
N SER A 1032 21.23 34.33 51.53
CA SER A 1032 22.04 34.32 52.76
C SER A 1032 23.12 35.40 52.75
N GLY A 1033 23.72 35.70 53.90
CA GLY A 1033 24.85 36.62 54.03
C GLY A 1033 24.53 37.88 54.84
N SER A 1034 25.17 39.01 54.48
CA SER A 1034 25.09 40.24 55.27
C SER A 1034 24.23 41.31 54.57
N ALA A 1035 22.97 41.40 54.97
CA ALA A 1035 22.00 42.41 54.51
C ALA A 1035 22.27 43.81 55.10
N LYS A 1036 23.49 44.32 54.87
CA LYS A 1036 24.00 45.60 55.38
C LYS A 1036 24.76 46.32 54.28
N VAL A 1037 24.67 47.65 54.22
CA VAL A 1037 25.35 48.47 53.20
C VAL A 1037 26.85 48.16 53.13
N GLY A 1038 27.31 47.74 51.96
CA GLY A 1038 28.69 47.32 51.67
C GLY A 1038 28.99 45.84 51.91
N GLY A 1039 28.08 45.12 52.57
CA GLY A 1039 28.10 43.66 52.70
C GLY A 1039 27.66 42.95 51.41
N THR A 1040 27.85 41.64 51.40
CA THR A 1040 27.49 40.76 50.27
C THR A 1040 26.42 39.78 50.71
N LEU A 1041 25.39 39.63 49.89
CA LEU A 1041 24.43 38.55 49.90
C LEU A 1041 24.82 37.51 48.84
N LYS A 1042 24.45 36.26 49.08
CA LYS A 1042 24.59 35.13 48.15
C LYS A 1042 23.23 34.47 47.97
N ALA A 1043 22.94 34.08 46.73
CA ALA A 1043 21.84 33.21 46.38
C ALA A 1043 22.33 31.74 46.33
N THR A 1044 21.45 30.80 46.66
CA THR A 1044 21.48 29.45 46.07
C THR A 1044 20.67 29.46 44.77
N ALA A 1045 20.79 28.40 43.96
CA ALA A 1045 19.99 28.25 42.75
C ALA A 1045 18.54 27.82 43.02
N GLY A 1046 18.25 27.30 44.23
CA GLY A 1046 17.14 26.37 44.44
C GLY A 1046 17.54 24.94 44.04
N GLU A 1047 16.60 24.02 44.16
CA GLU A 1047 16.64 22.68 43.55
C GLU A 1047 15.44 22.60 42.58
N TRP A 1048 15.64 21.97 41.44
CA TRP A 1048 14.73 22.01 40.29
C TRP A 1048 14.42 20.60 39.78
N ASP A 1049 13.34 20.51 39.00
CA ASP A 1049 12.92 19.31 38.29
C ASP A 1049 12.69 19.71 36.81
N PRO A 1050 13.42 19.14 35.82
CA PRO A 1050 14.57 18.24 36.00
C PRO A 1050 15.74 18.92 36.75
N ALA A 1051 16.58 18.12 37.40
CA ALA A 1051 17.65 18.61 38.27
C ALA A 1051 18.82 19.29 37.55
N GLU A 1052 19.09 18.93 36.29
CA GLU A 1052 20.20 19.47 35.50
C GLU A 1052 19.75 20.70 34.69
N VAL A 1053 19.79 21.86 35.36
CA VAL A 1053 19.41 23.16 34.78
C VAL A 1053 20.55 24.17 34.78
N SER A 1054 20.68 24.90 33.67
CA SER A 1054 21.38 26.18 33.65
C SER A 1054 20.54 27.25 34.36
N VAL A 1055 21.17 28.14 35.13
CA VAL A 1055 20.45 29.13 35.96
C VAL A 1055 20.94 30.57 35.79
N ALA A 1056 20.01 31.45 35.47
CA ALA A 1056 20.19 32.91 35.47
C ALA A 1056 19.61 33.52 36.76
N TYR A 1057 20.28 34.54 37.29
CA TYR A 1057 19.84 35.26 38.50
C TYR A 1057 19.37 36.66 38.12
N GLN A 1058 18.36 37.18 38.81
CA GLN A 1058 17.97 38.59 38.76
C GLN A 1058 17.56 39.04 40.17
N TRP A 1059 18.37 39.88 40.81
CA TRP A 1059 18.06 40.40 42.14
C TRP A 1059 16.90 41.40 42.08
N LEU A 1060 16.04 41.35 43.10
CA LEU A 1060 14.82 42.15 43.22
C LEU A 1060 14.91 43.06 44.46
N ARG A 1061 14.34 44.26 44.37
CA ARG A 1061 14.19 45.21 45.47
C ARG A 1061 12.71 45.48 45.71
N GLY A 1062 12.13 44.86 46.73
CA GLY A 1062 10.68 44.92 47.00
C GLY A 1062 9.84 44.37 45.84
N GLY A 1063 10.31 43.29 45.20
CA GLY A 1063 9.69 42.65 44.03
C GLY A 1063 10.22 43.12 42.67
N GLU A 1064 10.73 44.36 42.57
CA GLU A 1064 11.15 44.95 41.28
C GLU A 1064 12.61 44.64 40.88
N PRO A 1065 12.91 44.34 39.61
CA PRO A 1065 14.28 44.05 39.16
C PRO A 1065 15.30 45.17 39.43
N ILE A 1066 16.48 44.78 39.93
CA ILE A 1066 17.64 45.66 40.06
C ILE A 1066 18.47 45.56 38.77
N GLU A 1067 18.54 46.65 38.00
CA GLU A 1067 19.29 46.74 36.75
C GLU A 1067 20.75 46.25 36.90
N GLY A 1068 21.15 45.31 36.03
CA GLY A 1068 22.50 44.74 35.98
C GLY A 1068 22.88 43.82 37.15
N ALA A 1069 21.97 43.53 38.09
CA ALA A 1069 22.22 42.66 39.24
C ALA A 1069 21.89 41.20 38.93
N THR A 1070 22.69 40.56 38.05
CA THR A 1070 22.41 39.23 37.49
C THR A 1070 23.35 38.10 37.94
N SER A 1071 24.12 38.34 39.01
CA SER A 1071 25.05 37.35 39.58
C SER A 1071 24.45 36.61 40.77
N ALA A 1072 24.86 35.37 41.03
CA ALA A 1072 24.57 34.62 42.27
C ALA A 1072 25.05 35.30 43.58
N SER A 1073 25.71 36.47 43.50
CA SER A 1073 25.97 37.31 44.66
C SER A 1073 25.68 38.79 44.38
N TYR A 1074 25.10 39.48 45.36
CA TYR A 1074 24.79 40.90 45.29
C TYR A 1074 25.48 41.68 46.40
N LYS A 1075 26.01 42.86 46.08
CA LYS A 1075 26.64 43.75 47.04
C LYS A 1075 25.65 44.84 47.44
N VAL A 1076 25.15 44.74 48.67
CA VAL A 1076 24.12 45.63 49.21
C VAL A 1076 24.61 47.08 49.19
N THR A 1077 23.82 47.95 48.57
CA THR A 1077 24.10 49.36 48.33
C THR A 1077 23.34 50.25 49.34
N ARG A 1078 23.39 51.57 49.15
CA ARG A 1078 22.52 52.49 49.90
C ARG A 1078 21.08 52.56 49.36
N ALA A 1079 20.83 52.12 48.13
CA ALA A 1079 19.50 52.16 47.51
C ALA A 1079 18.56 51.09 48.07
N ASP A 1080 19.11 50.04 48.70
CA ASP A 1080 18.36 48.89 49.20
C ASP A 1080 17.87 49.08 50.65
N VAL A 1081 18.38 50.10 51.35
CA VAL A 1081 18.12 50.30 52.79
C VAL A 1081 16.65 50.63 53.03
N GLY A 1082 16.00 49.83 53.88
CA GLY A 1082 14.56 49.93 54.14
C GLY A 1082 13.69 49.14 53.16
N THR A 1083 14.28 48.29 52.31
CA THR A 1083 13.55 47.38 51.43
C THR A 1083 13.94 45.92 51.69
N ALA A 1084 13.05 45.01 51.29
CA ALA A 1084 13.39 43.61 51.13
C ALA A 1084 14.23 43.41 49.87
N LEU A 1085 15.28 42.58 49.97
CA LEU A 1085 15.98 42.01 48.83
C LEU A 1085 15.63 40.53 48.71
N SER A 1086 15.31 40.11 47.50
CA SER A 1086 15.19 38.71 47.09
C SER A 1086 15.87 38.52 45.75
N VAL A 1087 15.91 37.30 45.24
CA VAL A 1087 16.39 37.00 43.88
C VAL A 1087 15.34 36.18 43.15
N ARG A 1088 15.08 36.50 41.89
CA ARG A 1088 14.46 35.56 40.96
C ARG A 1088 15.58 34.70 40.36
N VAL A 1089 15.42 33.39 40.42
CA VAL A 1089 16.22 32.46 39.61
C VAL A 1089 15.33 32.01 38.45
N THR A 1090 15.89 32.06 37.26
CA THR A 1090 15.32 31.49 36.04
C THR A 1090 16.14 30.27 35.67
N ALA A 1091 15.47 29.13 35.47
CA ALA A 1091 16.09 27.86 35.13
C ALA A 1091 15.74 27.44 33.70
N THR A 1092 16.69 26.82 33.01
CA THR A 1092 16.55 26.30 31.65
C THR A 1092 17.33 24.99 31.57
N ALA A 1093 16.64 23.88 31.32
CA ALA A 1093 17.27 22.59 31.10
C ALA A 1093 17.99 22.56 29.74
N GLU A 1094 18.90 21.61 29.54
CA GLU A 1094 19.54 21.44 28.23
C GLU A 1094 18.52 20.88 27.21
N GLY A 1095 18.59 21.33 25.96
CA GLY A 1095 17.58 21.03 24.92
C GLY A 1095 16.23 21.77 25.06
N ASN A 1096 15.81 22.12 26.27
CA ASN A 1096 14.48 22.67 26.57
C ASN A 1096 14.39 24.20 26.33
N PRO A 1097 13.50 24.70 25.45
CA PRO A 1097 13.34 26.12 25.18
C PRO A 1097 12.52 26.88 26.24
N GLN A 1098 11.79 26.16 27.11
CA GLN A 1098 10.95 26.75 28.16
C GLN A 1098 11.77 27.09 29.41
N THR A 1099 11.37 28.14 30.14
CA THR A 1099 12.13 28.59 31.31
C THR A 1099 11.31 28.64 32.59
N GLY A 1100 11.74 27.85 33.58
CA GLY A 1100 11.21 27.89 34.95
C GLY A 1100 11.58 29.18 35.67
N THR A 1101 10.74 29.67 36.58
CA THR A 1101 11.12 30.80 37.46
C THR A 1101 10.67 30.61 38.90
N ALA A 1102 11.56 30.95 39.83
CA ALA A 1102 11.34 30.87 41.27
C ALA A 1102 11.89 32.12 41.96
N VAL A 1103 11.29 32.53 43.08
CA VAL A 1103 11.72 33.71 43.86
C VAL A 1103 12.11 33.29 45.26
N SER A 1104 13.24 33.82 45.74
CA SER A 1104 13.80 33.44 47.04
C SER A 1104 13.02 33.95 48.24
N ASN A 1105 13.39 33.46 49.42
CA ASN A 1105 13.09 34.18 50.65
C ASN A 1105 13.58 35.63 50.58
N GLU A 1106 12.87 36.54 51.24
CA GLU A 1106 13.29 37.93 51.40
C GLU A 1106 14.32 38.08 52.52
N VAL A 1107 15.26 39.00 52.36
CA VAL A 1107 16.14 39.48 53.44
C VAL A 1107 16.11 41.01 53.48
N PHE A 1108 15.62 41.56 54.60
CA PHE A 1108 15.40 43.00 54.76
C PHE A 1108 16.68 43.76 55.11
N VAL A 1109 17.05 44.77 54.32
CA VAL A 1109 18.24 45.61 54.57
C VAL A 1109 17.89 46.67 55.61
N LYS A 1110 18.20 46.36 56.87
CA LYS A 1110 17.82 47.18 58.04
C LYS A 1110 18.45 48.58 58.00
N PHE A 1111 17.73 49.57 58.50
CA PHE A 1111 18.28 50.91 58.73
C PHE A 1111 19.37 50.85 59.81
N ALA A 1112 20.59 51.27 59.48
CA ALA A 1112 21.62 51.51 60.49
C ALA A 1112 21.11 52.52 61.54
N SER A 1113 21.59 52.43 62.78
CA SER A 1113 21.17 53.34 63.85
C SER A 1113 22.33 53.93 64.65
N ALA A 1114 22.09 55.12 65.22
CA ALA A 1114 22.98 55.77 66.16
C ALA A 1114 22.32 55.84 67.55
N THR A 1115 22.85 55.07 68.50
CA THR A 1115 22.41 55.10 69.90
C THR A 1115 23.14 56.21 70.66
N THR A 1116 22.40 57.19 71.16
CA THR A 1116 22.91 58.33 71.94
C THR A 1116 22.47 58.21 73.39
N VAL A 1117 23.42 58.27 74.33
CA VAL A 1117 23.15 58.08 75.76
C VAL A 1117 23.27 59.41 76.52
N SER A 1118 22.12 59.91 76.97
CA SER A 1118 22.00 61.16 77.72
C SER A 1118 21.60 60.90 79.19
N LEU A 1119 21.98 61.81 80.08
CA LEU A 1119 21.71 61.72 81.52
C LEU A 1119 21.00 62.96 82.02
N ASN A 1120 20.04 62.79 82.96
CA ASN A 1120 19.37 63.93 83.60
C ASN A 1120 20.33 64.80 84.45
N ARG A 1121 21.49 64.27 84.84
CA ARG A 1121 22.69 65.03 85.24
C ARG A 1121 23.96 64.20 85.09
N TYR A 1122 25.04 64.85 84.66
CA TYR A 1122 26.37 64.24 84.50
C TYR A 1122 27.22 64.32 85.79
N VAL A 1123 26.81 65.13 86.76
CA VAL A 1123 27.40 65.23 88.10
C VAL A 1123 26.27 65.39 89.12
N GLY A 1124 26.37 64.74 90.28
CA GLY A 1124 25.40 64.85 91.36
C GLY A 1124 25.85 64.13 92.64
N THR A 1125 24.94 63.97 93.61
CA THR A 1125 25.18 63.28 94.89
C THR A 1125 24.68 61.84 94.87
N ALA A 1126 25.03 61.01 95.87
CA ALA A 1126 24.51 59.64 95.99
C ALA A 1126 23.00 59.56 96.35
N SER A 1127 22.41 60.68 96.79
CA SER A 1127 21.00 60.79 97.17
C SER A 1127 20.06 61.19 96.01
N GLN A 1128 20.60 61.59 94.85
CA GLN A 1128 19.82 62.08 93.71
C GLN A 1128 19.49 60.95 92.70
N PRO A 1129 18.28 60.96 92.09
CA PRO A 1129 17.86 59.93 91.12
C PRO A 1129 18.46 60.18 89.73
N TYR A 1130 19.37 59.32 89.28
CA TYR A 1130 19.97 59.41 87.93
C TYR A 1130 19.06 58.71 86.93
N VAL A 1131 18.66 59.42 85.88
CA VAL A 1131 17.87 58.85 84.77
C VAL A 1131 18.73 58.83 83.54
N VAL A 1132 18.95 57.64 82.98
CA VAL A 1132 19.54 57.45 81.65
C VAL A 1132 18.42 57.53 80.63
N SER A 1133 18.53 58.44 79.67
CA SER A 1133 17.67 58.52 78.49
C SER A 1133 18.50 58.12 77.27
N VAL A 1134 18.17 56.98 76.69
CA VAL A 1134 18.80 56.45 75.48
C VAL A 1134 17.92 56.83 74.30
N LYS A 1135 18.47 57.54 73.32
CA LYS A 1135 17.80 57.78 72.04
C LYS A 1135 18.47 56.96 70.95
N VAL A 1136 17.71 56.06 70.35
CA VAL A 1136 18.09 55.32 69.15
C VAL A 1136 17.58 56.10 67.95
N THR A 1137 18.49 56.57 67.09
CA THR A 1137 18.13 57.32 65.89
C THR A 1137 18.49 56.48 64.65
N PRO A 1138 17.52 55.87 63.95
CA PRO A 1138 17.74 55.26 62.64
C PRO A 1138 18.28 56.27 61.62
N THR A 1139 18.97 55.79 60.58
CA THR A 1139 19.38 56.60 59.43
C THR A 1139 18.24 56.92 58.46
N GLY A 1140 17.08 56.25 58.61
CA GLY A 1140 15.84 56.48 57.87
C GLY A 1140 14.71 55.61 58.44
N GLY A 1141 13.51 55.70 57.84
CA GLY A 1141 12.36 54.90 58.25
C GLY A 1141 11.64 55.42 59.51
N ALA A 1142 10.83 54.54 60.10
CA ALA A 1142 10.07 54.82 61.33
C ALA A 1142 10.97 54.90 62.58
N PRO A 1143 10.53 55.52 63.69
CA PRO A 1143 11.28 55.52 64.94
C PRO A 1143 11.60 54.10 65.43
N ALA A 1144 12.80 53.91 66.00
CA ALA A 1144 13.22 52.60 66.48
C ALA A 1144 12.33 52.06 67.62
N THR A 1145 12.08 50.76 67.59
CA THR A 1145 11.35 49.97 68.60
C THR A 1145 12.22 48.79 69.06
N GLY A 1146 11.78 48.00 70.04
CA GLY A 1146 12.56 46.89 70.62
C GLY A 1146 13.24 47.27 71.94
N THR A 1147 14.39 46.72 72.28
CA THR A 1147 15.02 46.88 73.61
C THR A 1147 16.41 47.52 73.58
N VAL A 1148 16.74 48.28 74.62
CA VAL A 1148 18.12 48.68 74.96
C VAL A 1148 18.58 48.05 76.27
N ASP A 1149 19.80 47.53 76.27
CA ASP A 1149 20.51 47.08 77.46
C ASP A 1149 21.51 48.14 77.91
N ILE A 1150 21.21 48.75 79.05
CA ILE A 1150 21.97 49.84 79.67
C ILE A 1150 22.83 49.25 80.78
N TRP A 1151 24.13 49.16 80.53
CA TRP A 1151 25.12 48.77 81.52
C TRP A 1151 25.69 50.00 82.23
N VAL A 1152 25.57 50.04 83.55
CA VAL A 1152 26.22 51.05 84.40
C VAL A 1152 27.35 50.36 85.15
N ASN A 1153 28.58 50.59 84.70
CA ASN A 1153 29.73 49.73 84.97
C ASN A 1153 29.41 48.24 84.68
N SER A 1154 29.19 47.42 85.70
CA SER A 1154 28.89 45.98 85.58
C SER A 1154 27.43 45.60 85.86
N THR A 1155 26.54 46.57 86.11
CA THR A 1155 25.11 46.31 86.34
C THR A 1155 24.29 46.59 85.09
N ARG A 1156 23.65 45.56 84.53
CA ARG A 1156 22.69 45.65 83.42
C ARG A 1156 21.33 46.12 83.92
N TYR A 1157 20.73 47.04 83.18
CA TYR A 1157 19.31 47.38 83.19
C TYR A 1157 18.80 47.20 81.76
N SER A 1158 17.53 46.87 81.57
CA SER A 1158 16.93 46.76 80.24
C SER A 1158 15.66 47.61 80.17
N ALA A 1159 15.37 48.19 79.01
CA ALA A 1159 14.16 48.98 78.79
C ALA A 1159 13.73 48.95 77.32
N ASP A 1160 12.42 49.03 77.12
CA ASP A 1160 11.81 49.14 75.80
C ASP A 1160 12.04 50.53 75.20
N VAL A 1161 12.28 50.55 73.89
CA VAL A 1161 12.40 51.74 73.06
C VAL A 1161 11.02 52.04 72.49
N VAL A 1162 10.46 53.19 72.86
CA VAL A 1162 9.19 53.71 72.35
C VAL A 1162 9.48 55.04 71.66
N ASP A 1163 9.00 55.21 70.43
CA ASP A 1163 9.29 56.37 69.58
C ASP A 1163 10.80 56.71 69.51
N GLY A 1164 11.64 55.69 69.30
CA GLY A 1164 13.10 55.84 69.25
C GLY A 1164 13.76 56.22 70.57
N THR A 1165 13.06 56.17 71.70
CA THR A 1165 13.58 56.58 73.02
C THR A 1165 13.27 55.56 74.12
N ALA A 1166 14.26 55.24 74.94
CA ALA A 1166 14.11 54.44 76.15
C ALA A 1166 14.60 55.20 77.39
N ARG A 1167 14.04 54.92 78.56
CA ARG A 1167 14.43 55.55 79.83
C ARG A 1167 14.53 54.55 80.97
N VAL A 1168 15.61 54.62 81.73
CA VAL A 1168 15.80 53.89 82.99
C VAL A 1168 16.14 54.88 84.09
N GLU A 1169 15.36 54.87 85.17
CA GLU A 1169 15.77 55.46 86.44
C GLU A 1169 16.66 54.49 87.21
N LEU A 1170 17.87 54.92 87.51
CA LEU A 1170 18.86 54.11 88.22
C LEU A 1170 18.60 54.16 89.74
N PRO A 1171 18.70 53.03 90.46
CA PRO A 1171 18.73 53.04 91.92
C PRO A 1171 19.95 53.82 92.42
N ARG A 1172 19.92 54.23 93.71
CA ARG A 1172 20.96 55.09 94.33
C ARG A 1172 22.37 54.60 94.01
N GLN A 1173 23.13 55.46 93.36
CA GLN A 1173 24.45 55.13 92.85
C GLN A 1173 25.54 55.36 93.91
N SER A 1174 26.48 54.42 94.01
CA SER A 1174 27.68 54.60 94.84
C SER A 1174 28.62 55.65 94.25
N ARG A 1175 29.40 56.32 95.11
CA ARG A 1175 30.40 57.34 94.72
C ARG A 1175 31.35 56.87 93.62
N GLY A 1176 31.80 57.79 92.78
CA GLY A 1176 32.80 57.58 91.73
C GLY A 1176 32.27 57.81 90.31
N LEU A 1177 33.15 57.64 89.33
CA LEU A 1177 32.78 57.67 87.91
C LEU A 1177 31.97 56.42 87.56
N LYS A 1178 30.86 56.61 86.85
CA LYS A 1178 30.06 55.56 86.22
C LYS A 1178 30.20 55.68 84.72
N VAL A 1179 30.63 54.61 84.06
CA VAL A 1179 30.52 54.47 82.60
C VAL A 1179 29.15 53.90 82.30
N VAL A 1180 28.47 54.47 81.31
CA VAL A 1180 27.17 53.99 80.82
C VAL A 1180 27.35 53.52 79.38
N VAL A 1181 27.07 52.24 79.14
CA VAL A 1181 27.06 51.62 77.82
C VAL A 1181 25.63 51.21 77.53
N ALA A 1182 24.97 51.82 76.54
CA ALA A 1182 23.66 51.35 76.08
C ALA A 1182 23.84 50.62 74.76
N THR A 1183 23.51 49.34 74.73
CA THR A 1183 23.42 48.54 73.51
C THR A 1183 21.94 48.46 73.11
N TYR A 1184 21.57 49.09 72.01
CA TYR A 1184 20.32 48.79 71.34
C TYR A 1184 20.45 47.44 70.63
N ASN A 1185 19.51 46.53 70.90
CA ASN A 1185 19.57 45.16 70.40
C ASN A 1185 19.10 45.02 68.94
N GLY A 1186 18.45 46.06 68.40
CA GLY A 1186 17.85 46.06 67.06
C GLY A 1186 16.33 45.79 67.07
N SER A 1187 15.76 45.87 65.89
CA SER A 1187 14.40 45.41 65.54
C SER A 1187 14.43 44.70 64.19
N ASP A 1188 13.27 44.34 63.65
CA ASP A 1188 13.15 43.73 62.32
C ASP A 1188 13.58 44.70 61.21
N THR A 1189 13.42 46.02 61.42
CA THR A 1189 13.70 47.07 60.43
C THR A 1189 14.92 47.93 60.75
N VAL A 1190 15.45 47.89 61.97
CA VAL A 1190 16.55 48.76 62.43
C VAL A 1190 17.69 47.93 63.04
N GLU A 1191 18.93 48.23 62.67
CA GLU A 1191 20.11 47.59 63.25
C GLU A 1191 20.34 47.98 64.72
N GLY A 1192 20.78 47.01 65.53
CA GLY A 1192 21.35 47.26 66.84
C GLY A 1192 22.59 48.16 66.77
N SER A 1193 22.76 49.04 67.76
CA SER A 1193 23.89 49.98 67.84
C SER A 1193 24.25 50.32 69.28
N LEU A 1194 25.45 50.83 69.51
CA LEU A 1194 26.00 51.06 70.84
C LEU A 1194 26.27 52.55 71.09
N GLY A 1195 25.80 53.06 72.23
CA GLY A 1195 26.06 54.41 72.71
C GLY A 1195 26.82 54.42 74.03
N LEU A 1196 27.76 55.35 74.16
CA LEU A 1196 28.61 55.53 75.34
C LEU A 1196 28.34 56.86 76.02
N SER A 1197 28.39 56.87 77.34
CA SER A 1197 28.30 58.07 78.18
C SER A 1197 28.90 57.80 79.56
N GLY A 1198 28.81 58.77 80.47
CA GLY A 1198 29.24 58.57 81.86
C GLY A 1198 28.88 59.75 82.76
N PHE A 1199 28.82 59.48 84.07
CA PHE A 1199 28.50 60.49 85.08
C PHE A 1199 29.32 60.29 86.35
N LEU A 1200 29.55 61.38 87.08
CA LEU A 1200 30.35 61.41 88.30
C LEU A 1200 29.45 61.57 89.53
N VAL A 1201 29.40 60.54 90.36
CA VAL A 1201 28.70 60.57 91.65
C VAL A 1201 29.66 61.10 92.72
N LEU A 1202 29.39 62.31 93.19
CA LEU A 1202 30.01 62.93 94.36
C LEU A 1202 29.29 62.47 95.64
N TRP A 1203 29.66 63.05 96.78
CA TRP A 1203 29.10 62.73 98.11
C TRP A 1203 27.56 62.80 98.13
#